data_AF-A0AAN0J1B4-F1
#
_entry.id   AF-A0AAN0J1B4-F1
#
_cell.length_a   1.000
_cell.length_b   1.000
_cell.length_c   1.000
_cell.angle_alpha   90.00
_cell.angle_beta   90.00
_cell.angle_gamma   90.00
#
_symmetry.space_group_name_H-M   'P 1'
#
loop_
_entity.id
_entity.type
_entity.pdbx_description
1 polymer ?
#
loop_
_entity_poly.entity_id
_entity_poly.type
_entity_poly.pdbx_seq_one_letter_code
_entity_poly.pdbx_strand_id
1 'polypeptide(L)'
;MATLLNDTGNGLQLFRDTAAPSVAIAIQGNINIMTQDGFRAYSVFEVNGYTGSIKDIVYTSTGIVLLIDQEIIALMNESTSIHSPSGLTSSILENNVFHITGRGRDIIYDNYDIVIAWSHTVMLLYVSIDGGKSFSNVTIPISRDNITIQSLQVHPVKDEALMFYTANNNQTFFLHYDVRQNEWSNATVSNGNGPEQLLVKYFPSPFGDLIVWGRQSMYYSLTGDDLLPLSILQNHSSEYQWRNDEYIRHVDTGSSGQIALVLSDGSLFYGRIATGQLLKILYYVNENSTIFFDSLGNLKFLSMLESISVRTVPVYSLLLSALYPPLACPYLQWTHNIAQSNVYYIDIRDTFTVWVSLVPRVWSPNNISVSFSNVRAINKDIQSTEEQTALQGSVKRNMSITVTANNSTGYTVMKLSPVTHSLTCDELAEENVEIFVACPPERHIRITRGTTCTESEDYTYTIPSDHYDSEMKGRTNLKGLQDKVVRYNVRQWGCPIRVLHNENYKPVLFLYDGSTLNERVGVDFVVREIHGRTDFSYTATADDVGCRRAPQTWQEILANAEDPYKAWTPQNYQNCFEGSGSLSSSSAKLPYQILNSSNGGSYIQWGTRNGVYVFEATVIAKDYSFCNLTVLFAVQVYSVQNLSYIAYILFVVTCMTSGVVLFLSFLFYKRLLYTGNLLFKRQTSKTISSSKSNSGQL
;
A
#
# COMPACT_ATOMS: atom_id res chain seq x y z
N MET A 1 -25.13 -12.96 16.74
CA MET A 1 -25.01 -14.36 17.26
C MET A 1 -23.90 -14.55 18.31
N ALA A 2 -24.06 -13.84 19.43
CA ALA A 2 -23.68 -14.30 20.77
C ALA A 2 -25.00 -14.45 21.54
N THR A 3 -25.93 -15.22 20.98
CA THR A 3 -27.32 -15.33 21.46
C THR A 3 -28.08 -16.32 20.60
N LEU A 4 -28.23 -17.55 21.09
CA LEU A 4 -29.42 -18.40 20.95
C LEU A 4 -29.23 -19.76 21.65
N LEU A 5 -28.65 -19.71 22.85
CA LEU A 5 -29.00 -20.64 23.94
C LEU A 5 -29.66 -19.91 25.11
N ASN A 6 -30.03 -18.63 24.95
CA ASN A 6 -30.79 -17.93 25.97
C ASN A 6 -31.68 -16.84 25.38
N ASP A 7 -32.90 -17.24 25.01
CA ASP A 7 -34.05 -16.35 24.86
C ASP A 7 -34.73 -16.14 26.23
N THR A 8 -33.91 -15.89 27.26
CA THR A 8 -34.38 -15.38 28.56
C THR A 8 -33.80 -13.98 28.74
N GLY A 9 -34.61 -12.97 28.37
CA GLY A 9 -34.32 -11.55 28.16
C GLY A 9 -33.65 -10.71 29.27
N ASN A 10 -32.85 -11.27 30.19
CA ASN A 10 -32.24 -10.52 31.30
C ASN A 10 -30.69 -10.46 31.29
N GLY A 11 -30.00 -11.29 30.51
CA GLY A 11 -28.53 -11.32 30.46
C GLY A 11 -27.92 -10.21 29.57
N LEU A 12 -26.69 -9.78 29.89
CA LEU A 12 -25.95 -8.77 29.11
C LEU A 12 -25.44 -9.36 27.78
N GLN A 13 -25.91 -8.81 26.66
CA GLN A 13 -25.49 -9.15 25.30
C GLN A 13 -24.51 -8.12 24.74
N LEU A 14 -23.57 -8.56 23.91
CA LEU A 14 -22.53 -7.69 23.35
C LEU A 14 -22.35 -7.96 21.86
N PHE A 15 -22.59 -6.92 21.04
CA PHE A 15 -22.44 -6.93 19.59
C PHE A 15 -21.27 -6.03 19.21
N ARG A 16 -20.25 -6.60 18.55
CA ARG A 16 -19.00 -5.90 18.25
C ARG A 16 -18.73 -5.89 16.77
N ASP A 17 -18.07 -4.83 16.31
CA ASP A 17 -17.52 -4.79 14.97
C ASP A 17 -16.32 -5.76 14.90
N THR A 18 -16.33 -6.64 13.91
CA THR A 18 -15.26 -7.61 13.66
C THR A 18 -13.98 -6.95 13.16
N ALA A 19 -14.10 -5.83 12.43
CA ALA A 19 -12.98 -5.04 11.93
C ALA A 19 -12.49 -4.00 12.95
N ALA A 20 -13.38 -3.51 13.81
CA ALA A 20 -13.06 -2.54 14.86
C ALA A 20 -13.54 -3.01 16.25
N PRO A 21 -12.82 -3.93 16.93
CA PRO A 21 -13.26 -4.51 18.21
C PRO A 21 -13.50 -3.53 19.36
N SER A 22 -13.05 -2.27 19.23
CA SER A 22 -13.33 -1.18 20.16
C SER A 22 -14.74 -0.59 20.00
N VAL A 23 -15.38 -0.80 18.86
CA VAL A 23 -16.76 -0.38 18.59
C VAL A 23 -17.70 -1.52 18.97
N ALA A 24 -18.62 -1.22 19.89
CA ALA A 24 -19.55 -2.21 20.40
C ALA A 24 -20.86 -1.59 20.87
N ILE A 25 -21.92 -2.39 20.80
CA ILE A 25 -23.22 -2.12 21.40
C ILE A 25 -23.48 -3.21 22.42
N ALA A 26 -23.78 -2.81 23.66
CA ALA A 26 -24.17 -3.74 24.72
C ALA A 26 -25.62 -3.51 25.10
N ILE A 27 -26.35 -4.61 25.30
CA ILE A 27 -27.79 -4.62 25.52
C ILE A 27 -28.08 -5.45 26.78
N GLN A 28 -28.81 -4.88 27.73
CA GLN A 28 -29.33 -5.59 28.90
C GLN A 28 -30.73 -5.08 29.25
N GLY A 29 -31.74 -5.94 29.07
CA GLY A 29 -33.15 -5.52 29.20
C GLY A 29 -33.47 -4.36 28.25
N ASN A 30 -33.80 -3.19 28.80
CA ASN A 30 -34.12 -1.98 28.03
C ASN A 30 -32.93 -0.99 27.92
N ILE A 31 -31.78 -1.32 28.50
CA ILE A 31 -30.61 -0.44 28.48
C ILE A 31 -29.73 -0.85 27.30
N ASN A 32 -29.61 0.07 26.34
CA ASN A 32 -28.75 -0.06 25.17
C ASN A 32 -27.64 0.98 25.27
N ILE A 33 -26.40 0.54 25.19
CA ILE A 33 -25.24 1.45 25.19
C ILE A 33 -24.37 1.19 23.97
N MET A 34 -23.74 2.25 23.48
CA MET A 34 -22.74 2.18 22.42
C MET A 34 -21.41 2.73 22.93
N THR A 35 -20.33 2.12 22.49
CA THR A 35 -18.96 2.60 22.67
C THR A 35 -18.23 2.56 21.34
N GLN A 36 -17.24 3.43 21.20
CA GLN A 36 -16.30 3.45 20.07
C GLN A 36 -14.85 3.19 20.50
N ASP A 37 -14.59 3.12 21.81
CA ASP A 37 -13.26 3.09 22.41
C ASP A 37 -13.07 1.96 23.44
N GLY A 38 -13.85 0.88 23.31
CA GLY A 38 -13.78 -0.28 24.19
C GLY A 38 -14.30 -0.02 25.60
N PHE A 39 -15.38 0.76 25.70
CA PHE A 39 -16.04 1.19 26.95
C PHE A 39 -15.19 2.07 27.87
N ARG A 40 -14.22 2.82 27.32
CA ARG A 40 -13.61 3.93 28.08
C ARG A 40 -14.60 5.09 28.19
N ALA A 41 -15.36 5.33 27.13
CA ALA A 41 -16.55 6.15 27.09
C ALA A 41 -17.72 5.34 26.49
N TYR A 42 -18.93 5.70 26.88
CA TYR A 42 -20.15 5.12 26.34
C TYR A 42 -21.27 6.16 26.31
N SER A 43 -22.22 5.96 25.41
CA SER A 43 -23.46 6.73 25.32
C SER A 43 -24.66 5.79 25.26
N VAL A 44 -25.83 6.29 25.65
CA VAL A 44 -27.09 5.56 25.44
C VAL A 44 -27.32 5.46 23.93
N PHE A 45 -27.70 4.26 23.47
CA PHE A 45 -28.00 3.98 22.07
C PHE A 45 -29.51 3.89 21.87
N GLU A 46 -30.10 4.90 21.25
CA GLU A 46 -31.53 4.95 20.94
C GLU A 46 -31.74 5.13 19.43
N VAL A 47 -32.70 4.37 18.89
CA VAL A 47 -33.13 4.50 17.50
C VAL A 47 -34.41 5.32 17.47
N ASN A 48 -34.30 6.58 17.05
CA ASN A 48 -35.42 7.51 17.02
C ASN A 48 -36.60 6.94 16.22
N GLY A 49 -37.78 6.82 16.86
CA GLY A 49 -39.01 6.35 16.20
C GLY A 49 -39.26 4.84 16.29
N TYR A 50 -38.39 4.07 16.94
CA TYR A 50 -38.55 2.63 17.14
C TYR A 50 -38.50 2.27 18.63
N THR A 51 -39.44 1.43 19.08
CA THR A 51 -39.55 0.97 20.48
C THR A 51 -39.41 -0.54 20.63
N GLY A 52 -38.99 -1.24 19.56
CA GLY A 52 -38.84 -2.69 19.54
C GLY A 52 -37.56 -3.19 20.19
N SER A 53 -37.47 -4.50 20.43
CA SER A 53 -36.28 -5.12 20.98
C SER A 53 -35.27 -5.38 19.86
N ILE A 54 -34.04 -4.88 20.01
CA ILE A 54 -32.96 -5.18 19.07
C ILE A 54 -32.59 -6.66 19.22
N LYS A 55 -32.71 -7.41 18.13
CA LYS A 55 -32.44 -8.86 18.08
C LYS A 55 -31.05 -9.18 17.53
N ASP A 56 -30.57 -8.41 16.55
CA ASP A 56 -29.24 -8.60 15.96
C ASP A 56 -28.71 -7.30 15.34
N ILE A 57 -27.39 -7.22 15.18
CA ILE A 57 -26.68 -6.01 14.73
C ILE A 57 -25.54 -6.40 13.79
N VAL A 58 -25.46 -5.69 12.66
CA VAL A 58 -24.35 -5.80 11.71
C VAL A 58 -23.72 -4.43 11.51
N TYR A 59 -22.41 -4.35 11.68
CA TYR A 59 -21.62 -3.15 11.37
C TYR A 59 -21.19 -3.18 9.91
N THR A 60 -21.37 -2.07 9.20
CA THR A 60 -20.93 -1.89 7.81
C THR A 60 -20.01 -0.67 7.69
N SER A 61 -19.27 -0.54 6.59
CA SER A 61 -18.41 0.64 6.38
C SER A 61 -19.22 1.93 6.23
N THR A 62 -20.47 1.78 5.82
CA THR A 62 -21.42 2.86 5.55
C THR A 62 -22.40 3.13 6.69
N GLY A 63 -22.42 2.30 7.75
CA GLY A 63 -23.39 2.44 8.84
C GLY A 63 -23.56 1.21 9.74
N ILE A 64 -24.75 1.09 10.34
CA ILE A 64 -25.16 -0.05 11.17
C ILE A 64 -26.50 -0.56 10.66
N VAL A 65 -26.61 -1.87 10.45
CA VAL A 65 -27.88 -2.54 10.14
C VAL A 65 -28.39 -3.24 11.39
N LEU A 66 -29.64 -2.96 11.75
CA LEU A 66 -30.30 -3.46 12.93
C LEU A 66 -31.46 -4.36 12.53
N LEU A 67 -31.64 -5.45 13.26
CA LEU A 67 -32.89 -6.21 13.28
C LEU A 67 -33.63 -5.84 14.56
N ILE A 68 -34.73 -5.10 14.43
CA ILE A 68 -35.58 -4.70 15.55
C ILE A 68 -36.89 -5.47 15.43
N ASP A 69 -37.14 -6.36 16.39
CA ASP A 69 -38.23 -7.36 16.34
C ASP A 69 -38.22 -8.18 15.04
N GLN A 70 -38.99 -7.74 14.02
CA GLN A 70 -39.06 -8.34 12.69
C GLN A 70 -38.87 -7.30 11.58
N GLU A 71 -38.22 -6.17 11.85
CA GLU A 71 -37.91 -5.16 10.84
C GLU A 71 -36.40 -4.98 10.72
N ILE A 72 -35.89 -5.04 9.49
CA ILE A 72 -34.49 -4.75 9.20
C ILE A 72 -34.39 -3.27 8.85
N ILE A 73 -33.49 -2.57 9.53
CA ILE A 73 -33.32 -1.12 9.43
C ILE A 73 -31.85 -0.81 9.20
N ALA A 74 -31.54 0.06 8.24
CA ALA A 74 -30.19 0.55 8.01
C ALA A 74 -30.03 2.00 8.51
N LEU A 75 -29.05 2.22 9.39
CA LEU A 75 -28.63 3.52 9.91
C LEU A 75 -27.32 3.92 9.22
N MET A 76 -27.36 4.90 8.32
CA MET A 76 -26.20 5.27 7.49
C MET A 76 -25.41 6.43 8.09
N ASN A 77 -24.08 6.38 8.03
CA ASN A 77 -23.19 7.40 8.61
C ASN A 77 -23.40 8.80 8.00
N GLU A 78 -23.79 8.87 6.72
CA GLU A 78 -23.99 10.12 5.99
C GLU A 78 -25.33 10.81 6.30
N SER A 79 -26.25 10.12 7.00
CA SER A 79 -27.58 10.63 7.28
C SER A 79 -28.10 10.11 8.61
N THR A 80 -28.54 10.99 9.52
CA THR A 80 -29.30 10.57 10.72
C THR A 80 -30.68 9.97 10.37
N SER A 81 -30.99 9.79 9.09
CA SER A 81 -32.24 9.20 8.60
C SER A 81 -32.13 7.68 8.54
N ILE A 82 -33.18 7.05 9.06
CA ILE A 82 -33.45 5.62 8.98
C ILE A 82 -33.85 5.25 7.55
N HIS A 83 -33.23 4.20 7.00
CA HIS A 83 -33.60 3.64 5.71
C HIS A 83 -34.23 2.25 5.90
N SER A 84 -35.44 2.08 5.39
CA SER A 84 -36.04 0.75 5.21
C SER A 84 -35.43 0.12 3.95
N PRO A 85 -34.79 -1.06 4.05
CA PRO A 85 -34.14 -1.68 2.91
C PRO A 85 -35.11 -1.99 1.78
N SER A 86 -34.68 -1.75 0.54
CA SER A 86 -35.41 -2.18 -0.64
C SER A 86 -35.24 -3.69 -0.89
N GLY A 87 -36.25 -4.36 -1.46
CA GLY A 87 -36.18 -5.79 -1.81
C GLY A 87 -36.67 -6.76 -0.72
N LEU A 88 -36.88 -6.28 0.51
CA LEU A 88 -37.57 -6.99 1.58
C LEU A 88 -38.97 -6.39 1.76
N THR A 89 -40.03 -7.18 1.59
CA THR A 89 -41.40 -6.71 1.86
C THR A 89 -41.76 -6.98 3.33
N SER A 90 -42.45 -6.05 3.98
CA SER A 90 -42.87 -6.18 5.40
C SER A 90 -43.63 -7.49 5.67
N SER A 91 -44.45 -7.95 4.73
CA SER A 91 -45.20 -9.21 4.80
C SER A 91 -44.34 -10.48 4.92
N ILE A 92 -43.10 -10.46 4.42
CA ILE A 92 -42.16 -11.59 4.49
C ILE A 92 -41.55 -11.66 5.88
N LEU A 93 -41.27 -10.51 6.49
CA LEU A 93 -40.64 -10.41 7.79
C LEU A 93 -41.60 -10.72 8.95
N GLU A 94 -42.86 -10.27 8.87
CA GLU A 94 -43.88 -10.46 9.93
C GLU A 94 -44.18 -11.94 10.25
N ASN A 95 -43.95 -12.84 9.29
CA ASN A 95 -44.31 -14.26 9.42
C ASN A 95 -43.12 -15.17 9.72
N ASN A 96 -41.90 -14.64 9.76
CA ASN A 96 -40.67 -15.45 9.80
C ASN A 96 -39.68 -14.89 10.83
N VAL A 97 -38.97 -15.78 11.50
CA VAL A 97 -37.88 -15.40 12.40
C VAL A 97 -36.62 -15.22 11.56
N PHE A 98 -36.23 -13.97 11.35
CA PHE A 98 -35.02 -13.61 10.62
C PHE A 98 -33.82 -13.43 11.54
N HIS A 99 -32.64 -13.62 10.97
CA HIS A 99 -31.34 -13.28 11.54
C HIS A 99 -30.56 -12.47 10.51
N ILE A 100 -29.67 -11.60 10.98
CA ILE A 100 -28.77 -10.86 10.11
C ILE A 100 -27.32 -11.13 10.50
N THR A 101 -26.48 -11.29 9.50
CA THR A 101 -25.02 -11.39 9.67
C THR A 101 -24.37 -10.61 8.55
N GLY A 102 -23.17 -10.10 8.79
CA GLY A 102 -22.48 -9.36 7.76
C GLY A 102 -21.16 -8.82 8.22
N ARG A 103 -20.57 -8.02 7.35
CA ARG A 103 -19.28 -7.39 7.55
C ARG A 103 -19.24 -6.09 6.75
N GLY A 104 -18.65 -5.07 7.35
CA GLY A 104 -18.25 -3.88 6.62
C GLY A 104 -17.17 -4.14 5.57
N ARG A 105 -17.12 -3.25 4.60
CA ARG A 105 -16.05 -3.14 3.63
C ARG A 105 -14.77 -2.73 4.35
N ASP A 106 -13.74 -3.49 4.11
CA ASP A 106 -12.38 -3.15 4.44
C ASP A 106 -11.67 -2.67 3.17
N ILE A 107 -11.20 -1.42 3.21
CA ILE A 107 -10.52 -0.76 2.10
C ILE A 107 -9.23 -1.52 1.73
N ILE A 108 -8.59 -2.16 2.71
CA ILE A 108 -7.33 -2.90 2.51
C ILE A 108 -7.55 -4.12 1.60
N TYR A 109 -8.70 -4.79 1.74
CA TYR A 109 -9.02 -6.01 1.00
C TYR A 109 -9.90 -5.77 -0.23
N ASP A 110 -10.28 -4.52 -0.49
CA ASP A 110 -11.18 -4.09 -1.58
C ASP A 110 -12.40 -5.02 -1.73
N ASN A 111 -13.11 -5.22 -0.62
CA ASN A 111 -14.22 -6.16 -0.50
C ASN A 111 -15.58 -5.43 -0.45
N TYR A 112 -16.69 -6.17 -0.48
CA TYR A 112 -18.04 -5.56 -0.43
C TYR A 112 -18.51 -5.33 1.01
N ASP A 113 -19.42 -4.37 1.19
CA ASP A 113 -20.25 -4.24 2.38
C ASP A 113 -21.35 -5.31 2.32
N ILE A 114 -21.14 -6.45 2.98
CA ILE A 114 -22.04 -7.61 2.86
C ILE A 114 -22.97 -7.68 4.07
N VAL A 115 -24.27 -7.77 3.81
CA VAL A 115 -25.28 -8.08 4.82
C VAL A 115 -26.18 -9.20 4.31
N ILE A 116 -26.31 -10.25 5.09
CA ILE A 116 -27.12 -11.42 4.77
C ILE A 116 -28.23 -11.54 5.81
N ALA A 117 -29.47 -11.54 5.34
CA ALA A 117 -30.66 -11.81 6.13
C ALA A 117 -31.18 -13.22 5.81
N TRP A 118 -31.39 -14.06 6.81
CA TRP A 118 -31.79 -15.45 6.61
C TRP A 118 -32.79 -15.92 7.66
N SER A 119 -33.58 -16.93 7.34
CA SER A 119 -34.57 -17.54 8.25
C SER A 119 -34.27 -19.00 8.52
N HIS A 120 -34.46 -19.41 9.77
CA HIS A 120 -34.22 -20.79 10.24
C HIS A 120 -35.32 -21.76 9.77
N THR A 121 -36.55 -21.26 9.73
CA THR A 121 -37.78 -22.06 9.53
C THR A 121 -38.24 -22.09 8.07
N VAL A 122 -37.96 -21.02 7.33
CA VAL A 122 -38.33 -20.88 5.93
C VAL A 122 -37.03 -20.63 5.18
N MET A 123 -36.71 -21.47 4.19
CA MET A 123 -35.45 -21.43 3.42
C MET A 123 -35.34 -20.15 2.57
N LEU A 124 -35.26 -19.01 3.23
CA LEU A 124 -35.15 -17.67 2.68
C LEU A 124 -33.78 -17.13 3.04
N LEU A 125 -33.08 -16.67 2.02
CA LEU A 125 -31.76 -16.08 2.11
C LEU A 125 -31.74 -14.82 1.24
N TYR A 126 -31.49 -13.68 1.86
CA TYR A 126 -31.39 -12.40 1.21
C TYR A 126 -29.99 -11.83 1.40
N VAL A 127 -29.40 -11.33 0.33
CA VAL A 127 -28.03 -10.81 0.32
C VAL A 127 -28.05 -9.36 -0.14
N SER A 128 -27.30 -8.54 0.57
CA SER A 128 -27.01 -7.15 0.25
C SER A 128 -25.49 -6.98 0.12
N ILE A 129 -25.06 -6.28 -0.92
CA ILE A 129 -23.65 -5.93 -1.19
C ILE A 129 -23.38 -4.42 -1.08
N ASP A 130 -24.39 -3.67 -0.61
CA ASP A 130 -24.40 -2.21 -0.49
C ASP A 130 -24.62 -1.72 0.95
N GLY A 131 -24.29 -2.57 1.93
CA GLY A 131 -24.39 -2.24 3.34
C GLY A 131 -25.82 -2.25 3.89
N GLY A 132 -26.72 -3.02 3.28
CA GLY A 132 -28.11 -3.19 3.72
C GLY A 132 -29.11 -2.20 3.11
N LYS A 133 -28.75 -1.46 2.05
CA LYS A 133 -29.70 -0.56 1.35
C LYS A 133 -30.65 -1.33 0.44
N SER A 134 -30.15 -2.37 -0.22
CA SER A 134 -30.95 -3.25 -1.07
C SER A 134 -30.61 -4.72 -0.84
N PHE A 135 -31.64 -5.56 -0.85
CA PHE A 135 -31.53 -7.00 -0.68
C PHE A 135 -32.04 -7.73 -1.93
N SER A 136 -31.31 -8.75 -2.35
CA SER A 136 -31.72 -9.68 -3.39
C SER A 136 -31.90 -11.08 -2.80
N ASN A 137 -32.94 -11.80 -3.25
CA ASN A 137 -33.16 -13.18 -2.83
C ASN A 137 -32.16 -14.12 -3.53
N VAL A 138 -31.55 -15.01 -2.77
CA VAL A 138 -30.60 -16.01 -3.25
C VAL A 138 -31.20 -17.40 -3.06
N THR A 139 -31.29 -18.15 -4.15
CA THR A 139 -31.78 -19.53 -4.11
C THR A 139 -30.69 -20.47 -3.63
N ILE A 140 -30.99 -21.26 -2.60
CA ILE A 140 -30.08 -22.26 -2.05
C ILE A 140 -30.16 -23.53 -2.91
N PRO A 141 -29.04 -24.06 -3.46
CA PRO A 141 -29.04 -25.13 -4.46
C PRO A 141 -29.12 -26.53 -3.82
N ILE A 142 -30.08 -26.76 -2.92
CA ILE A 142 -30.23 -28.05 -2.24
C ILE A 142 -31.57 -28.67 -2.61
N SER A 143 -31.54 -29.91 -3.12
CA SER A 143 -32.71 -30.68 -3.58
C SER A 143 -33.34 -31.58 -2.49
N ARG A 144 -33.03 -31.35 -1.20
CA ARG A 144 -33.51 -32.19 -0.10
C ARG A 144 -34.74 -31.56 0.56
N ASP A 145 -35.77 -32.36 0.79
CA ASP A 145 -36.94 -31.95 1.57
C ASP A 145 -36.56 -31.72 3.04
N ASN A 146 -37.14 -30.69 3.69
CA ASN A 146 -36.95 -30.32 5.11
C ASN A 146 -35.48 -30.03 5.52
N ILE A 147 -34.97 -28.88 5.09
CA ILE A 147 -33.69 -28.33 5.53
C ILE A 147 -33.94 -27.23 6.54
N THR A 148 -33.16 -27.22 7.61
CA THR A 148 -33.11 -26.11 8.57
C THR A 148 -31.71 -25.50 8.56
N ILE A 149 -31.62 -24.19 8.32
CA ILE A 149 -30.36 -23.46 8.39
C ILE A 149 -30.02 -23.29 9.86
N GLN A 150 -28.91 -23.87 10.32
CA GLN A 150 -28.51 -23.82 11.74
C GLN A 150 -27.82 -22.50 12.09
N SER A 151 -26.91 -22.06 11.23
CA SER A 151 -26.14 -20.83 11.39
C SER A 151 -25.54 -20.41 10.06
N LEU A 152 -25.36 -19.10 9.88
CA LEU A 152 -24.71 -18.51 8.71
C LEU A 152 -23.81 -17.38 9.19
N GLN A 153 -22.59 -17.32 8.65
CA GLN A 153 -21.61 -16.27 8.97
C GLN A 153 -20.88 -15.81 7.71
N VAL A 154 -20.63 -14.50 7.62
CA VAL A 154 -19.83 -13.91 6.54
C VAL A 154 -18.35 -13.96 6.93
N HIS A 155 -17.50 -14.33 5.99
CA HIS A 155 -16.06 -14.38 6.22
C HIS A 155 -15.53 -12.95 6.51
N PRO A 156 -14.64 -12.78 7.52
CA PRO A 156 -14.17 -11.47 7.98
C PRO A 156 -13.37 -10.69 6.92
N VAL A 157 -12.83 -11.37 5.92
CA VAL A 157 -12.01 -10.77 4.85
C VAL A 157 -12.49 -11.06 3.43
N LYS A 158 -12.67 -12.33 3.07
CA LYS A 158 -13.17 -12.79 1.77
C LYS A 158 -14.66 -12.45 1.57
N ASP A 159 -15.07 -12.27 0.31
CA ASP A 159 -16.48 -12.06 -0.05
C ASP A 159 -17.23 -13.40 -0.17
N GLU A 160 -17.18 -14.15 0.92
CA GLU A 160 -17.74 -15.49 1.04
C GLU A 160 -18.57 -15.59 2.33
N ALA A 161 -19.59 -16.42 2.32
CA ALA A 161 -20.36 -16.78 3.51
C ALA A 161 -20.36 -18.30 3.70
N LEU A 162 -20.28 -18.73 4.95
CA LEU A 162 -20.40 -20.13 5.34
C LEU A 162 -21.76 -20.36 5.97
N MET A 163 -22.50 -21.31 5.42
CA MET A 163 -23.81 -21.70 5.89
C MET A 163 -23.78 -23.13 6.42
N PHE A 164 -24.23 -23.32 7.66
CA PHE A 164 -24.49 -24.63 8.26
C PHE A 164 -25.97 -24.96 8.16
N TYR A 165 -26.29 -26.19 7.75
CA TYR A 165 -27.66 -26.65 7.70
C TYR A 165 -27.76 -28.12 8.09
N THR A 166 -28.94 -28.51 8.60
CA THR A 166 -29.25 -29.91 8.89
C THR A 166 -30.28 -30.44 7.92
N ALA A 167 -30.11 -31.69 7.50
CA ALA A 167 -31.08 -32.44 6.69
C ALA A 167 -31.70 -33.58 7.50
N ASN A 168 -32.80 -34.17 7.00
CA ASN A 168 -33.61 -35.23 7.64
C ASN A 168 -32.88 -36.38 8.35
N ASN A 169 -31.63 -36.67 8.00
CA ASN A 169 -30.83 -37.70 8.66
C ASN A 169 -30.16 -37.23 9.97
N ASN A 170 -30.51 -36.04 10.48
CA ASN A 170 -29.81 -35.34 11.57
C ASN A 170 -28.30 -35.22 11.32
N GLN A 171 -27.94 -35.08 10.05
CA GLN A 171 -26.59 -34.80 9.60
C GLN A 171 -26.48 -33.32 9.31
N THR A 172 -25.44 -32.71 9.88
CA THR A 172 -25.07 -31.33 9.60
C THR A 172 -24.15 -31.29 8.37
N PHE A 173 -24.43 -30.36 7.48
CA PHE A 173 -23.65 -30.04 6.30
C PHE A 173 -23.30 -28.56 6.31
N PHE A 174 -22.28 -28.18 5.55
CA PHE A 174 -21.96 -26.78 5.33
C PHE A 174 -21.74 -26.47 3.85
N LEU A 175 -22.02 -25.24 3.47
CA LEU A 175 -21.85 -24.73 2.12
C LEU A 175 -21.14 -23.39 2.16
N HIS A 176 -20.26 -23.20 1.19
CA HIS A 176 -19.64 -21.91 0.93
C HIS A 176 -20.42 -21.21 -0.18
N TYR A 177 -20.73 -19.95 0.06
CA TYR A 177 -21.39 -19.07 -0.89
C TYR A 177 -20.44 -17.94 -1.27
N ASP A 178 -20.00 -17.91 -2.53
CA ASP A 178 -19.24 -16.79 -3.09
C ASP A 178 -20.22 -15.67 -3.45
N VAL A 179 -20.15 -14.58 -2.69
CA VAL A 179 -21.05 -13.44 -2.82
C VAL A 179 -20.76 -12.65 -4.10
N ARG A 180 -19.51 -12.64 -4.59
CA ARG A 180 -19.16 -11.92 -5.83
C ARG A 180 -19.68 -12.63 -7.06
N GLN A 181 -19.51 -13.95 -7.10
CA GLN A 181 -19.87 -14.77 -8.25
C GLN A 181 -21.34 -15.21 -8.18
N ASN A 182 -21.98 -15.08 -7.02
CA ASN A 182 -23.30 -15.63 -6.74
C ASN A 182 -23.34 -17.15 -7.01
N GLU A 183 -22.28 -17.84 -6.58
CA GLU A 183 -22.08 -19.28 -6.78
C GLU A 183 -21.92 -19.99 -5.44
N TRP A 184 -22.42 -21.22 -5.39
CA TRP A 184 -22.26 -22.09 -4.23
C TRP A 184 -21.21 -23.15 -4.53
N SER A 185 -20.30 -23.38 -3.59
CA SER A 185 -19.36 -24.49 -3.63
C SER A 185 -19.68 -25.50 -2.52
N ASN A 186 -19.72 -26.77 -2.91
CA ASN A 186 -20.01 -27.87 -2.00
C ASN A 186 -18.75 -28.20 -1.19
N ALA A 187 -18.84 -28.09 0.13
CA ALA A 187 -17.88 -28.68 1.03
C ALA A 187 -18.56 -29.83 1.79
N THR A 188 -18.17 -31.07 1.49
CA THR A 188 -18.69 -32.24 2.19
C THR A 188 -17.71 -32.63 3.28
N VAL A 189 -17.98 -32.25 4.53
CA VAL A 189 -17.41 -32.94 5.70
C VAL A 189 -18.55 -33.37 6.60
N SER A 190 -18.78 -34.68 6.62
CA SER A 190 -19.73 -35.32 7.53
C SER A 190 -19.02 -35.63 8.84
N ASN A 191 -19.22 -34.82 9.86
CA ASN A 191 -18.95 -35.23 11.24
C ASN A 191 -19.91 -34.50 12.17
N GLY A 192 -20.90 -35.24 12.65
CA GLY A 192 -21.90 -34.77 13.59
C GLY A 192 -23.02 -35.79 13.70
N ASN A 193 -23.03 -36.54 14.79
CA ASN A 193 -24.20 -37.30 15.19
C ASN A 193 -25.19 -36.32 15.85
N GLY A 194 -26.30 -36.00 15.18
CA GLY A 194 -27.52 -35.59 15.86
C GLY A 194 -27.89 -34.10 15.85
N PRO A 195 -29.12 -33.79 16.31
CA PRO A 195 -29.89 -32.57 16.06
C PRO A 195 -29.58 -31.40 17.03
N GLU A 196 -28.32 -31.25 17.47
CA GLU A 196 -27.96 -30.06 18.26
C GLU A 196 -27.84 -28.83 17.34
N GLN A 197 -28.41 -27.70 17.78
CA GLN A 197 -28.20 -26.43 17.10
C GLN A 197 -26.72 -26.04 17.21
N LEU A 198 -26.05 -25.94 16.06
CA LEU A 198 -24.65 -25.56 15.96
C LEU A 198 -24.54 -24.08 15.61
N LEU A 199 -23.73 -23.38 16.37
CA LEU A 199 -23.37 -21.98 16.15
C LEU A 199 -21.95 -21.92 15.59
N VAL A 200 -21.69 -21.01 14.66
CA VAL A 200 -20.34 -20.76 14.13
C VAL A 200 -19.94 -19.31 14.34
N LYS A 201 -18.64 -19.09 14.53
CA LYS A 201 -18.03 -17.76 14.57
C LYS A 201 -16.66 -17.80 13.92
N TYR A 202 -16.41 -16.88 13.00
CA TYR A 202 -15.07 -16.65 12.47
C TYR A 202 -14.22 -15.92 13.52
N PHE A 203 -12.92 -16.20 13.49
CA PHE A 203 -11.94 -15.34 14.14
C PHE A 203 -11.79 -14.08 13.30
N PRO A 204 -11.48 -12.92 13.90
CA PRO A 204 -11.15 -11.73 13.14
C PRO A 204 -9.73 -11.89 12.56
N SER A 205 -9.61 -12.77 11.58
CA SER A 205 -8.37 -13.27 10.96
C SER A 205 -8.59 -13.45 9.46
N PRO A 206 -7.59 -13.16 8.61
CA PRO A 206 -7.70 -13.31 7.16
C PRO A 206 -7.64 -14.76 6.68
N PHE A 207 -7.31 -15.72 7.55
CA PHE A 207 -7.09 -17.13 7.19
C PHE A 207 -8.35 -17.99 7.18
N GLY A 208 -9.49 -17.48 7.64
CA GLY A 208 -10.74 -18.24 7.71
C GLY A 208 -10.83 -19.20 8.90
N ASP A 209 -9.96 -19.00 9.90
CA ASP A 209 -10.04 -19.66 11.19
C ASP A 209 -11.46 -19.50 11.76
N LEU A 210 -12.09 -20.59 12.20
CA LEU A 210 -13.45 -20.57 12.76
C LEU A 210 -13.62 -21.56 13.90
N ILE A 211 -14.61 -21.28 14.74
CA ILE A 211 -15.05 -22.15 15.82
C ILE A 211 -16.53 -22.46 15.65
N VAL A 212 -16.89 -23.73 15.87
CA VAL A 212 -18.27 -24.22 15.82
C VAL A 212 -18.59 -24.84 17.18
N TRP A 213 -19.74 -24.52 17.76
CA TRP A 213 -20.14 -25.11 19.04
C TRP A 213 -21.62 -25.40 19.08
N GLY A 214 -21.97 -26.49 19.75
CA GLY A 214 -23.33 -26.87 20.11
C GLY A 214 -23.60 -26.57 21.58
N ARG A 215 -24.45 -27.40 22.20
CA ARG A 215 -24.80 -27.24 23.62
C ARG A 215 -23.65 -27.67 24.54
N GLN A 216 -23.02 -28.80 24.22
CA GLN A 216 -21.93 -29.43 24.99
C GLN A 216 -20.78 -29.93 24.09
N SER A 217 -20.79 -29.54 22.81
CA SER A 217 -19.80 -29.96 21.82
C SER A 217 -19.12 -28.74 21.20
N MET A 218 -17.83 -28.86 20.89
CA MET A 218 -17.05 -27.80 20.24
C MET A 218 -16.13 -28.39 19.18
N TYR A 219 -15.98 -27.64 18.10
CA TYR A 219 -15.14 -27.95 16.96
C TYR A 219 -14.45 -26.68 16.48
N TYR A 220 -13.35 -26.84 15.76
CA TYR A 220 -12.61 -25.72 15.16
C TYR A 220 -12.10 -26.10 13.78
N SER A 221 -11.84 -25.07 12.96
CA SER A 221 -11.16 -25.21 11.67
C SER A 221 -10.14 -24.11 11.51
N LEU A 222 -8.94 -24.45 11.03
CA LEU A 222 -7.87 -23.50 10.71
C LEU A 222 -7.92 -23.03 9.24
N THR A 223 -8.73 -23.68 8.40
CA THR A 223 -8.84 -23.38 6.97
C THR A 223 -10.27 -23.07 6.54
N GLY A 224 -11.26 -23.43 7.37
CA GLY A 224 -12.68 -23.36 7.06
C GLY A 224 -13.23 -24.62 6.39
N ASP A 225 -12.37 -25.54 5.93
CA ASP A 225 -12.77 -26.71 5.16
C ASP A 225 -13.02 -27.96 6.02
N ASP A 226 -12.22 -28.16 7.07
CA ASP A 226 -12.27 -29.34 7.94
C ASP A 226 -12.61 -28.95 9.38
N LEU A 227 -13.53 -29.68 10.01
CA LEU A 227 -13.87 -29.51 11.43
C LEU A 227 -13.22 -30.58 12.30
N LEU A 228 -12.38 -30.13 13.22
CA LEU A 228 -11.72 -30.96 14.22
C LEU A 228 -12.39 -30.77 15.59
N PRO A 229 -12.54 -31.82 16.40
CA PRO A 229 -13.07 -31.69 17.75
C PRO A 229 -12.13 -30.85 18.62
N LEU A 230 -12.71 -29.96 19.42
CA LEU A 230 -11.99 -29.14 20.39
C LEU A 230 -12.16 -29.74 21.79
N SER A 231 -11.05 -30.06 22.45
CA SER A 231 -11.06 -30.68 23.77
C SER A 231 -11.20 -29.62 24.88
N ILE A 232 -12.11 -29.85 25.82
CA ILE A 232 -12.28 -29.00 27.00
C ILE A 232 -11.70 -29.74 28.21
N LEU A 233 -10.80 -29.07 28.92
CA LEU A 233 -10.03 -29.64 30.01
C LEU A 233 -10.37 -28.96 31.34
N GLN A 234 -10.59 -29.77 32.38
CA GLN A 234 -10.75 -29.29 33.75
C GLN A 234 -9.40 -28.88 34.37
N ASN A 235 -8.33 -29.59 34.01
CA ASN A 235 -6.94 -29.31 34.32
C ASN A 235 -6.07 -29.88 33.19
N HIS A 236 -4.75 -29.66 33.21
CA HIS A 236 -3.84 -30.10 32.15
C HIS A 236 -3.83 -31.62 31.86
N SER A 237 -4.41 -32.46 32.73
CA SER A 237 -4.37 -33.93 32.66
C SER A 237 -5.74 -34.60 32.54
N SER A 238 -6.85 -33.85 32.71
CA SER A 238 -8.19 -34.43 32.75
C SER A 238 -9.20 -33.62 31.93
N GLU A 239 -9.94 -34.32 31.08
CA GLU A 239 -11.07 -33.76 30.34
C GLU A 239 -12.18 -33.27 31.28
N TYR A 240 -12.86 -32.22 30.86
CA TYR A 240 -14.01 -31.67 31.56
C TYR A 240 -15.21 -32.61 31.45
N GLN A 241 -15.84 -32.90 32.59
CA GLN A 241 -17.03 -33.74 32.65
C GLN A 241 -18.26 -32.85 32.70
N TRP A 242 -19.05 -32.86 31.62
CA TRP A 242 -20.27 -32.08 31.51
C TRP A 242 -21.35 -32.56 32.49
N ARG A 243 -22.06 -31.62 33.10
CA ARG A 243 -23.34 -31.93 33.78
C ARG A 243 -24.47 -31.97 32.75
N ASN A 244 -25.51 -32.78 33.01
CA ASN A 244 -26.61 -33.02 32.06
C ASN A 244 -27.37 -31.73 31.64
N ASP A 245 -27.42 -30.74 32.54
CA ASP A 245 -28.11 -29.46 32.38
C ASP A 245 -27.18 -28.29 32.02
N GLU A 246 -25.86 -28.54 31.98
CA GLU A 246 -24.86 -27.53 31.65
C GLU A 246 -24.81 -27.26 30.15
N TYR A 247 -24.53 -26.02 29.78
CA TYR A 247 -24.43 -25.63 28.38
C TYR A 247 -23.45 -24.48 28.19
N ILE A 248 -23.02 -24.30 26.95
CA ILE A 248 -22.19 -23.16 26.54
C ILE A 248 -23.03 -21.89 26.51
N ARG A 249 -22.74 -20.95 27.41
CA ARG A 249 -23.46 -19.67 27.51
C ARG A 249 -22.92 -18.62 26.54
N HIS A 250 -21.60 -18.49 26.44
CA HIS A 250 -20.96 -17.46 25.63
C HIS A 250 -19.59 -17.89 25.12
N VAL A 251 -19.27 -17.51 23.88
CA VAL A 251 -17.97 -17.76 23.24
C VAL A 251 -17.46 -16.46 22.61
N ASP A 252 -16.21 -16.13 22.91
CA ASP A 252 -15.52 -15.04 22.25
C ASP A 252 -14.15 -15.44 21.71
N THR A 253 -13.74 -14.76 20.64
CA THR A 253 -12.52 -15.05 19.89
C THR A 253 -11.70 -13.78 19.69
N GLY A 254 -10.38 -13.92 19.79
CA GLY A 254 -9.41 -12.85 19.51
C GLY A 254 -8.79 -12.99 18.13
N SER A 255 -8.13 -11.94 17.62
CA SER A 255 -7.52 -11.92 16.28
C SER A 255 -6.30 -12.85 16.14
N SER A 256 -5.65 -13.23 17.24
CA SER A 256 -4.49 -14.14 17.25
C SER A 256 -4.87 -15.56 17.63
N GLY A 257 -6.10 -15.99 17.34
CA GLY A 257 -6.55 -17.35 17.61
C GLY A 257 -6.88 -17.64 19.08
N GLN A 258 -6.99 -16.63 19.94
CA GLN A 258 -7.44 -16.81 21.33
C GLN A 258 -8.93 -17.17 21.36
N ILE A 259 -9.30 -18.05 22.30
CA ILE A 259 -10.68 -18.47 22.53
C ILE A 259 -10.97 -18.33 24.02
N ALA A 260 -12.12 -17.76 24.35
CA ALA A 260 -12.65 -17.76 25.70
C ALA A 260 -14.10 -18.24 25.70
N LEU A 261 -14.42 -19.15 26.62
CA LEU A 261 -15.68 -19.85 26.71
C LEU A 261 -16.24 -19.71 28.13
N VAL A 262 -17.52 -19.39 28.24
CA VAL A 262 -18.24 -19.33 29.52
C VAL A 262 -19.37 -20.34 29.51
N LEU A 263 -19.42 -21.19 30.54
CA LEU A 263 -20.51 -22.14 30.73
C LEU A 263 -21.69 -21.50 31.49
N SER A 264 -22.83 -22.19 31.52
CA SER A 264 -24.05 -21.77 32.20
C SER A 264 -23.87 -21.60 33.71
N ASP A 265 -22.92 -22.31 34.33
CA ASP A 265 -22.59 -22.16 35.75
C ASP A 265 -21.66 -20.97 36.03
N GLY A 266 -21.22 -20.24 35.00
CA GLY A 266 -20.30 -19.11 35.11
C GLY A 266 -18.80 -19.47 35.07
N SER A 267 -18.45 -20.75 34.93
CA SER A 267 -17.06 -21.19 34.77
C SER A 267 -16.46 -20.64 33.47
N LEU A 268 -15.25 -20.07 33.59
CA LEU A 268 -14.49 -19.56 32.45
C LEU A 268 -13.43 -20.56 31.98
N PHE A 269 -13.37 -20.75 30.67
CA PHE A 269 -12.37 -21.54 29.97
C PHE A 269 -11.63 -20.65 28.98
N TYR A 270 -10.33 -20.89 28.83
CA TYR A 270 -9.48 -20.17 27.91
C TYR A 270 -8.55 -21.12 27.17
N GLY A 271 -8.28 -20.82 25.91
CA GLY A 271 -7.27 -21.53 25.14
C GLY A 271 -7.04 -20.88 23.79
N ARG A 272 -6.49 -21.64 22.86
CA ARG A 272 -6.20 -21.17 21.51
C ARG A 272 -6.58 -22.19 20.48
N ILE A 273 -7.05 -21.72 19.33
CA ILE A 273 -7.46 -22.57 18.23
C ILE A 273 -6.34 -23.52 17.79
N ALA A 274 -5.11 -23.01 17.73
CA ALA A 274 -3.94 -23.78 17.31
C ALA A 274 -3.59 -24.95 18.26
N THR A 275 -4.00 -24.88 19.53
CA THR A 275 -3.81 -25.97 20.49
C THR A 275 -4.91 -27.03 20.42
N GLY A 276 -6.06 -26.71 19.82
CA GLY A 276 -7.25 -27.57 19.83
C GLY A 276 -7.80 -27.83 21.24
N GLN A 277 -7.38 -27.06 22.24
CA GLN A 277 -7.68 -27.29 23.66
C GLN A 277 -8.12 -26.01 24.37
N LEU A 278 -9.09 -26.14 25.26
CA LEU A 278 -9.51 -25.12 26.22
C LEU A 278 -9.28 -25.61 27.65
N LEU A 279 -8.74 -24.77 28.51
CA LEU A 279 -8.47 -25.08 29.90
C LEU A 279 -9.36 -24.23 30.83
N LYS A 280 -9.96 -24.87 31.83
CA LYS A 280 -10.69 -24.16 32.88
C LYS A 280 -9.73 -23.26 33.66
N ILE A 281 -10.08 -21.98 33.77
CA ILE A 281 -9.35 -21.01 34.59
C ILE A 281 -10.18 -20.60 35.80
N LEU A 282 -9.51 -20.30 36.91
CA LEU A 282 -10.15 -19.95 38.19
C LEU A 282 -10.70 -18.51 38.14
N TYR A 283 -11.74 -18.30 37.35
CA TYR A 283 -12.46 -17.03 37.19
C TYR A 283 -13.95 -17.32 37.00
N TYR A 284 -14.80 -16.46 37.56
CA TYR A 284 -16.26 -16.63 37.55
C TYR A 284 -16.94 -15.48 36.82
N VAL A 285 -17.85 -15.81 35.89
CA VAL A 285 -18.62 -14.85 35.10
C VAL A 285 -20.10 -15.01 35.43
N ASN A 286 -20.68 -14.01 36.10
CA ASN A 286 -22.09 -14.00 36.45
C ASN A 286 -23.00 -13.75 35.21
N GLU A 287 -24.32 -13.82 35.41
CA GLU A 287 -25.32 -13.66 34.33
C GLU A 287 -25.42 -12.21 33.78
N ASN A 288 -25.12 -11.21 34.62
CA ASN A 288 -25.12 -9.78 34.26
C ASN A 288 -23.77 -9.31 33.72
N SER A 289 -22.89 -10.25 33.36
CA SER A 289 -21.56 -9.97 32.85
C SER A 289 -21.24 -10.85 31.66
N THR A 290 -20.35 -10.32 30.82
CA THR A 290 -19.84 -11.00 29.64
C THR A 290 -18.34 -10.78 29.52
N ILE A 291 -17.73 -11.49 28.58
CA ILE A 291 -16.31 -11.40 28.28
C ILE A 291 -16.10 -11.04 26.82
N PHE A 292 -14.99 -10.37 26.54
CA PHE A 292 -14.60 -10.07 25.18
C PHE A 292 -13.09 -9.83 25.04
N PHE A 293 -12.51 -10.08 23.86
CA PHE A 293 -11.13 -9.70 23.57
C PHE A 293 -11.02 -8.27 23.03
N ASP A 294 -10.15 -7.43 23.60
CA ASP A 294 -9.87 -6.11 23.01
C ASP A 294 -9.04 -6.22 21.71
N SER A 295 -8.80 -5.09 21.04
CA SER A 295 -8.01 -5.04 19.80
C SER A 295 -6.55 -5.47 19.97
N LEU A 296 -6.06 -5.53 21.22
CA LEU A 296 -4.72 -6.01 21.57
C LEU A 296 -4.73 -7.50 21.96
N GLY A 297 -5.88 -8.18 21.87
CA GLY A 297 -6.03 -9.59 22.24
C GLY A 297 -6.09 -9.84 23.75
N ASN A 298 -6.29 -8.80 24.59
CA ASN A 298 -6.48 -8.99 26.03
C ASN A 298 -7.93 -9.37 26.33
N LEU A 299 -8.11 -10.41 27.14
CA LEU A 299 -9.43 -10.78 27.62
C LEU A 299 -9.94 -9.74 28.64
N LYS A 300 -11.10 -9.16 28.34
CA LYS A 300 -11.84 -8.21 29.17
C LYS A 300 -13.07 -8.88 29.74
N PHE A 301 -13.42 -8.43 30.93
CA PHE A 301 -14.66 -8.73 31.62
C PHE A 301 -15.49 -7.45 31.70
N LEU A 302 -16.72 -7.52 31.19
CA LEU A 302 -17.70 -6.43 31.18
C LEU A 302 -18.83 -6.79 32.12
N SER A 303 -19.13 -5.91 33.07
CA SER A 303 -20.28 -6.05 33.97
C SER A 303 -21.17 -4.82 33.89
N MET A 304 -22.48 -5.06 33.83
CA MET A 304 -23.51 -4.02 33.85
C MET A 304 -24.44 -4.33 35.03
N LEU A 305 -24.21 -3.61 36.13
CA LEU A 305 -25.01 -3.69 37.36
C LEU A 305 -25.61 -2.31 37.66
N GLU A 306 -24.88 -1.44 38.37
CA GLU A 306 -25.27 -0.04 38.59
C GLU A 306 -24.58 0.90 37.60
N SER A 307 -23.35 0.57 37.22
CA SER A 307 -22.55 1.25 36.21
C SER A 307 -21.79 0.22 35.39
N ILE A 308 -21.34 0.61 34.19
CA ILE A 308 -20.48 -0.25 33.38
C ILE A 308 -19.10 -0.31 34.02
N SER A 309 -18.61 -1.53 34.24
CA SER A 309 -17.25 -1.79 34.71
C SER A 309 -16.56 -2.73 33.74
N VAL A 310 -15.43 -2.29 33.18
CA VAL A 310 -14.54 -3.13 32.35
C VAL A 310 -13.24 -3.40 33.08
N ARG A 311 -12.84 -4.67 33.14
CA ARG A 311 -11.60 -5.11 33.79
C ARG A 311 -10.85 -6.09 32.90
N THR A 312 -9.51 -6.03 32.91
CA THR A 312 -8.68 -7.02 32.23
C THR A 312 -8.59 -8.29 33.08
N VAL A 313 -8.88 -9.45 32.48
CA VAL A 313 -8.69 -10.75 33.11
C VAL A 313 -7.19 -11.10 33.06
N PRO A 314 -6.54 -11.43 34.19
CA PRO A 314 -5.10 -11.72 34.22
C PRO A 314 -4.83 -13.17 33.76
N VAL A 315 -5.18 -13.45 32.50
CA VAL A 315 -5.21 -14.80 31.90
C VAL A 315 -3.93 -15.57 32.15
N TYR A 316 -2.76 -14.94 31.95
CA TYR A 316 -1.46 -15.59 32.13
C TYR A 316 -1.28 -16.20 33.53
N SER A 317 -1.54 -15.43 34.59
CA SER A 317 -1.45 -15.92 35.97
C SER A 317 -2.44 -17.04 36.29
N LEU A 318 -3.67 -16.94 35.75
CA LEU A 318 -4.72 -17.94 35.94
C LEU A 318 -4.39 -19.24 35.20
N LEU A 319 -3.79 -19.13 34.02
CA LEU A 319 -3.34 -20.25 33.20
C LEU A 319 -2.22 -21.01 33.90
N LEU A 320 -1.22 -20.31 34.43
CA LEU A 320 -0.15 -20.93 35.23
C LEU A 320 -0.69 -21.69 36.44
N SER A 321 -1.72 -21.16 37.11
CA SER A 321 -2.39 -21.85 38.21
C SER A 321 -3.14 -23.11 37.73
N ALA A 322 -3.83 -23.04 36.59
CA ALA A 322 -4.58 -24.17 36.04
C ALA A 322 -3.69 -25.28 35.47
N LEU A 323 -2.47 -24.91 35.05
CA LEU A 323 -1.46 -25.82 34.51
C LEU A 323 -0.56 -26.42 35.60
N TYR A 324 -0.80 -26.19 36.89
CA TYR A 324 0.07 -26.70 37.96
C TYR A 324 -0.02 -28.24 38.08
N PRO A 325 1.12 -28.96 38.23
CA PRO A 325 2.50 -28.47 38.16
C PRO A 325 2.89 -28.04 36.73
N PRO A 326 3.62 -26.93 36.58
CA PRO A 326 3.80 -26.27 35.28
C PRO A 326 4.45 -27.21 34.26
N LEU A 327 3.74 -27.44 33.16
CA LEU A 327 4.27 -28.14 31.99
C LEU A 327 5.32 -27.26 31.29
N ALA A 328 6.44 -27.86 30.91
CA ALA A 328 7.48 -27.14 30.20
C ALA A 328 7.06 -26.80 28.76
N CYS A 329 7.35 -25.59 28.27
CA CYS A 329 7.14 -25.22 26.86
C CYS A 329 7.90 -26.18 25.92
N PRO A 330 7.29 -26.72 24.85
CA PRO A 330 7.92 -27.70 23.94
C PRO A 330 9.15 -27.17 23.20
N TYR A 331 9.38 -25.85 23.19
CA TYR A 331 10.56 -25.23 22.61
C TYR A 331 11.29 -24.36 23.64
N LEU A 332 12.60 -24.22 23.42
CA LEU A 332 13.52 -23.43 24.24
C LEU A 332 13.65 -22.00 23.69
N GLN A 333 13.57 -21.83 22.37
CA GLN A 333 13.78 -20.55 21.71
C GLN A 333 13.02 -20.48 20.39
N TRP A 334 12.37 -19.33 20.17
CA TRP A 334 11.75 -18.91 18.90
C TRP A 334 12.34 -17.55 18.54
N THR A 335 13.01 -17.44 17.39
CA THR A 335 13.67 -16.18 16.99
C THR A 335 13.44 -15.89 15.51
N HIS A 336 13.33 -14.60 15.17
CA HIS A 336 13.07 -14.14 13.81
C HIS A 336 13.64 -12.73 13.59
N ASN A 337 13.63 -12.26 12.34
CA ASN A 337 13.95 -10.86 11.96
C ASN A 337 12.73 -10.00 11.63
N ILE A 338 11.52 -10.44 11.95
CA ILE A 338 10.31 -9.65 11.74
C ILE A 338 10.40 -8.38 12.60
N ALA A 339 10.19 -7.23 11.96
CA ALA A 339 10.22 -5.92 12.60
C ALA A 339 8.98 -5.72 13.47
N GLN A 340 9.07 -4.92 14.54
CA GLN A 340 7.99 -4.72 15.50
C GLN A 340 6.65 -4.23 14.89
N SER A 341 6.68 -3.54 13.75
CA SER A 341 5.47 -3.10 13.06
C SER A 341 4.76 -4.23 12.31
N ASN A 342 5.43 -5.35 12.02
CA ASN A 342 4.95 -6.48 11.22
C ASN A 342 4.42 -6.12 9.82
N VAL A 343 4.61 -4.89 9.34
CA VAL A 343 4.09 -4.38 8.07
C VAL A 343 5.22 -4.19 7.06
N TYR A 344 5.04 -4.72 5.85
CA TYR A 344 6.01 -4.65 4.76
C TYR A 344 5.34 -4.25 3.44
N TYR A 345 6.05 -3.46 2.63
CA TYR A 345 5.65 -3.11 1.28
C TYR A 345 6.60 -3.77 0.28
N ILE A 346 6.05 -4.40 -0.75
CA ILE A 346 6.81 -5.06 -1.83
C ILE A 346 6.39 -4.46 -3.15
N ASP A 347 7.35 -3.79 -3.80
CA ASP A 347 7.20 -3.34 -5.18
C ASP A 347 7.58 -4.45 -6.19
N ILE A 348 7.33 -4.22 -7.48
CA ILE A 348 7.49 -5.22 -8.57
C ILE A 348 8.83 -5.98 -8.50
N ARG A 349 9.93 -5.28 -8.22
CA ARG A 349 11.29 -5.84 -8.21
C ARG A 349 11.87 -6.02 -6.82
N ASP A 350 11.10 -5.71 -5.79
CA ASP A 350 11.56 -5.85 -4.41
C ASP A 350 11.48 -7.32 -3.99
N THR A 351 12.41 -7.70 -3.14
CA THR A 351 12.46 -9.02 -2.50
C THR A 351 12.47 -8.81 -1.00
N PHE A 352 11.62 -9.57 -0.32
CA PHE A 352 11.50 -9.54 1.13
C PHE A 352 11.84 -10.90 1.69
N THR A 353 12.74 -10.97 2.67
CA THR A 353 13.15 -12.24 3.28
C THR A 353 12.96 -12.22 4.79
N VAL A 354 12.14 -13.16 5.29
CA VAL A 354 12.01 -13.46 6.72
C VAL A 354 12.77 -14.72 7.03
N TRP A 355 13.62 -14.66 8.06
CA TRP A 355 14.18 -15.85 8.66
C TRP A 355 13.56 -16.10 10.03
N VAL A 356 13.39 -17.37 10.35
CA VAL A 356 12.91 -17.84 11.64
C VAL A 356 13.72 -19.06 12.07
N SER A 357 13.95 -19.17 13.38
CA SER A 357 14.70 -20.26 13.99
C SER A 357 13.97 -20.79 15.22
N LEU A 358 13.74 -22.10 15.23
CA LEU A 358 13.09 -22.84 16.30
C LEU A 358 14.09 -23.81 16.94
N VAL A 359 14.32 -23.64 18.24
CA VAL A 359 15.09 -24.59 19.07
C VAL A 359 14.10 -25.39 19.91
N PRO A 360 13.84 -26.66 19.58
CA PRO A 360 12.93 -27.50 20.35
C PRO A 360 13.58 -27.95 21.67
N ARG A 361 12.76 -28.37 22.63
CA ARG A 361 13.27 -29.21 23.73
C ARG A 361 13.72 -30.57 23.19
N VAL A 362 14.52 -31.26 24.00
CA VAL A 362 15.02 -32.59 23.66
C VAL A 362 13.83 -33.52 23.35
N TRP A 363 13.92 -34.27 22.25
CA TRP A 363 12.89 -35.19 21.77
C TRP A 363 11.56 -34.54 21.35
N SER A 364 11.52 -33.21 21.20
CA SER A 364 10.33 -32.49 20.73
C SER A 364 10.41 -32.20 19.22
N PRO A 365 9.27 -32.18 18.50
CA PRO A 365 9.24 -31.79 17.09
C PRO A 365 9.74 -30.36 16.86
N ASN A 366 10.35 -30.12 15.70
CA ASN A 366 10.92 -28.83 15.32
C ASN A 366 10.27 -28.22 14.06
N ASN A 367 9.09 -28.69 13.67
CA ASN A 367 8.44 -28.24 12.44
C ASN A 367 7.89 -26.82 12.60
N ILE A 368 8.03 -26.03 11.53
CA ILE A 368 7.53 -24.66 11.42
C ILE A 368 6.45 -24.64 10.32
N SER A 369 5.30 -24.06 10.63
CA SER A 369 4.20 -23.83 9.69
C SER A 369 4.27 -22.42 9.13
N VAL A 370 3.94 -22.29 7.83
CA VAL A 370 3.87 -21.02 7.11
C VAL A 370 2.61 -21.04 6.26
N SER A 371 1.72 -20.07 6.46
CA SER A 371 0.52 -19.89 5.64
C SER A 371 0.41 -18.46 5.12
N PHE A 372 -0.28 -18.28 4.00
CA PHE A 372 -0.51 -16.98 3.37
C PHE A 372 -1.99 -16.82 3.07
N SER A 373 -2.59 -15.68 3.42
CA SER A 373 -4.02 -15.44 3.21
C SER A 373 -4.38 -15.23 1.74
N ASN A 374 -3.48 -14.61 0.97
CA ASN A 374 -3.64 -14.42 -0.47
C ASN A 374 -2.34 -14.76 -1.20
N VAL A 375 -2.32 -15.90 -1.89
CA VAL A 375 -1.16 -16.37 -2.66
C VAL A 375 -1.13 -15.86 -4.10
N ARG A 376 -2.17 -15.15 -4.57
CA ARG A 376 -2.22 -14.67 -5.96
C ARG A 376 -1.36 -13.43 -6.19
N ALA A 377 -1.21 -12.57 -5.18
CA ALA A 377 -0.46 -11.32 -5.26
C ALA A 377 1.07 -11.50 -5.15
N ILE A 378 1.54 -12.67 -4.71
CA ILE A 378 2.94 -12.92 -4.38
C ILE A 378 3.48 -14.23 -4.95
N ASN A 379 4.79 -14.30 -5.14
CA ASN A 379 5.54 -15.54 -5.28
C ASN A 379 6.33 -15.79 -3.99
N LYS A 380 6.53 -17.06 -3.64
CA LYS A 380 7.21 -17.47 -2.40
C LYS A 380 8.23 -18.58 -2.66
N ASP A 381 9.40 -18.44 -2.05
CA ASP A 381 10.43 -19.47 -1.94
C ASP A 381 10.70 -19.75 -0.45
N ILE A 382 10.61 -21.01 -0.05
CA ILE A 382 10.77 -21.43 1.36
C ILE A 382 11.90 -22.43 1.43
N GLN A 383 12.98 -22.05 2.12
CA GLN A 383 14.14 -22.89 2.35
C GLN A 383 14.22 -23.23 3.83
N SER A 384 14.47 -24.50 4.15
CA SER A 384 14.57 -24.98 5.53
C SER A 384 15.84 -25.80 5.69
N THR A 385 16.57 -25.54 6.78
CA THR A 385 17.78 -26.27 7.15
C THR A 385 17.69 -26.72 8.62
N GLU A 386 18.39 -27.81 8.92
CA GLU A 386 18.46 -28.39 10.26
C GLU A 386 19.89 -28.38 10.76
N GLU A 387 20.06 -28.05 12.04
CA GLU A 387 21.36 -27.89 12.71
C GLU A 387 21.32 -28.59 14.07
N GLN A 388 22.33 -29.40 14.39
CA GLN A 388 22.40 -30.02 15.71
C GLN A 388 22.71 -28.97 16.77
N THR A 389 22.00 -29.02 17.90
CA THR A 389 22.29 -28.17 19.05
C THR A 389 23.35 -28.80 19.95
N ALA A 390 23.86 -28.04 20.92
CA ALA A 390 24.73 -28.58 21.97
C ALA A 390 24.00 -29.61 22.88
N LEU A 391 22.67 -29.66 22.84
CA LEU A 391 21.85 -30.59 23.61
C LEU A 391 21.57 -31.84 22.77
N GLN A 392 22.11 -32.98 23.20
CA GLN A 392 21.85 -34.26 22.53
C GLN A 392 20.34 -34.55 22.48
N GLY A 393 19.81 -34.80 21.29
CA GLY A 393 18.38 -35.06 21.05
C GLY A 393 17.54 -33.81 20.77
N SER A 394 18.16 -32.63 20.62
CA SER A 394 17.51 -31.40 20.11
C SER A 394 18.15 -30.95 18.80
N VAL A 395 17.31 -30.78 17.77
CA VAL A 395 17.70 -30.34 16.43
C VAL A 395 17.02 -29.00 16.14
N LYS A 396 17.84 -27.95 16.01
CA LYS A 396 17.38 -26.61 15.66
C LYS A 396 16.97 -26.58 14.19
N ARG A 397 15.85 -25.91 13.89
CA ARG A 397 15.38 -25.71 12.52
C ARG A 397 15.46 -24.23 12.17
N ASN A 398 16.13 -23.93 11.06
CA ASN A 398 16.14 -22.60 10.47
C ASN A 398 15.27 -22.62 9.21
N MET A 399 14.48 -21.58 9.01
CA MET A 399 13.66 -21.41 7.83
C MET A 399 13.84 -19.98 7.30
N SER A 400 14.04 -19.86 5.99
CA SER A 400 14.13 -18.60 5.27
C SER A 400 13.01 -18.57 4.23
N ILE A 401 12.22 -17.51 4.25
CA ILE A 401 11.04 -17.33 3.41
C ILE A 401 11.26 -16.06 2.61
N THR A 402 11.45 -16.21 1.31
CA THR A 402 11.61 -15.09 0.38
C THR A 402 10.31 -14.88 -0.38
N VAL A 403 9.80 -13.65 -0.33
CA VAL A 403 8.54 -13.23 -0.95
C VAL A 403 8.85 -12.16 -2.01
N THR A 404 8.22 -12.28 -3.18
CA THR A 404 8.30 -11.29 -4.26
C THR A 404 6.90 -10.98 -4.80
N ALA A 405 6.73 -9.82 -5.45
CA ALA A 405 5.46 -9.47 -6.08
C ALA A 405 5.14 -10.38 -7.28
N ASN A 406 3.85 -10.61 -7.56
CA ASN A 406 3.36 -11.30 -8.75
C ASN A 406 2.63 -10.34 -9.69
N ASN A 407 3.34 -9.35 -10.26
CA ASN A 407 2.89 -8.34 -11.26
C ASN A 407 1.49 -7.71 -11.07
N SER A 408 0.91 -7.85 -9.89
CA SER A 408 -0.43 -7.44 -9.52
C SER A 408 -0.36 -6.87 -8.11
N THR A 409 -1.06 -5.77 -7.90
CA THR A 409 -1.17 -5.19 -6.57
C THR A 409 -2.07 -6.05 -5.71
N GLY A 410 -1.82 -6.07 -4.41
CA GLY A 410 -2.66 -6.82 -3.49
C GLY A 410 -2.17 -6.75 -2.06
N TYR A 411 -2.88 -7.47 -1.21
CA TYR A 411 -2.57 -7.57 0.20
C TYR A 411 -2.59 -9.05 0.61
N THR A 412 -1.65 -9.44 1.45
CA THR A 412 -1.56 -10.79 1.99
C THR A 412 -0.98 -10.76 3.40
N VAL A 413 -1.45 -11.66 4.25
CA VAL A 413 -0.90 -11.87 5.59
C VAL A 413 -0.18 -13.20 5.58
N MET A 414 1.06 -13.20 6.05
CA MET A 414 1.85 -14.40 6.29
C MET A 414 1.79 -14.74 7.78
N LYS A 415 1.37 -15.96 8.10
CA LYS A 415 1.33 -16.50 9.46
C LYS A 415 2.41 -17.54 9.66
N LEU A 416 3.22 -17.36 10.71
CA LEU A 416 4.38 -18.16 11.04
C LEU A 416 4.24 -18.72 12.44
N SER A 417 4.36 -20.03 12.62
CA SER A 417 4.33 -20.62 13.97
C SER A 417 4.99 -22.00 14.05
N PRO A 418 5.46 -22.46 15.22
CA PRO A 418 5.76 -23.87 15.44
C PRO A 418 4.50 -24.71 15.29
N VAL A 419 4.62 -25.90 14.70
CA VAL A 419 3.49 -26.85 14.58
C VAL A 419 3.04 -27.37 15.96
N THR A 420 3.97 -27.45 16.92
CA THR A 420 3.69 -27.86 18.29
C THR A 420 3.27 -26.66 19.12
N HIS A 421 1.96 -26.45 19.22
CA HIS A 421 1.38 -25.40 20.06
C HIS A 421 1.27 -25.88 21.52
N SER A 422 1.52 -24.97 22.46
CA SER A 422 1.29 -25.22 23.88
C SER A 422 0.79 -23.95 24.56
N LEU A 423 -0.11 -24.13 25.53
CA LEU A 423 -0.57 -23.06 26.42
C LEU A 423 0.50 -22.63 27.45
N THR A 424 1.62 -23.36 27.54
CA THR A 424 2.66 -23.16 28.57
C THR A 424 3.82 -22.25 28.16
N CYS A 425 3.83 -21.77 26.93
CA CYS A 425 4.89 -20.90 26.42
C CYS A 425 4.56 -19.44 26.71
N ASP A 426 5.51 -18.74 27.34
CA ASP A 426 5.37 -17.33 27.75
C ASP A 426 5.24 -16.39 26.55
N GLU A 427 5.88 -16.75 25.42
CA GLU A 427 5.84 -15.99 24.18
C GLU A 427 4.88 -16.64 23.19
N LEU A 428 4.07 -15.81 22.54
CA LEU A 428 3.28 -16.18 21.38
C LEU A 428 4.25 -16.55 20.26
N ALA A 429 4.60 -17.84 20.09
CA ALA A 429 5.34 -18.25 18.89
C ALA A 429 4.42 -18.28 17.66
N GLU A 430 3.66 -17.23 17.45
CA GLU A 430 2.82 -17.04 16.27
C GLU A 430 2.97 -15.60 15.82
N GLU A 431 3.57 -15.42 14.65
CA GLU A 431 3.83 -14.12 14.05
C GLU A 431 2.95 -13.94 12.81
N ASN A 432 2.22 -12.84 12.77
CA ASN A 432 1.46 -12.41 11.61
C ASN A 432 2.17 -11.23 10.97
N VAL A 433 2.53 -11.37 9.70
CA VAL A 433 3.22 -10.35 8.91
C VAL A 433 2.30 -9.86 7.81
N GLU A 434 2.00 -8.56 7.82
CA GLU A 434 1.20 -7.88 6.81
C GLU A 434 2.08 -7.46 5.64
N ILE A 435 1.70 -7.88 4.43
CA ILE A 435 2.47 -7.66 3.21
C ILE A 435 1.57 -6.96 2.18
N PHE A 436 1.93 -5.72 1.87
CA PHE A 436 1.31 -4.90 0.84
C PHE A 436 2.12 -5.00 -0.44
N VAL A 437 1.53 -5.60 -1.48
CA VAL A 437 2.09 -5.61 -2.83
C VAL A 437 1.62 -4.34 -3.53
N ALA A 438 2.37 -3.26 -3.35
CA ALA A 438 2.00 -1.92 -3.78
C ALA A 438 3.22 -0.98 -3.79
N CYS A 439 3.01 0.27 -4.20
CA CYS A 439 4.02 1.31 -4.09
C CYS A 439 4.37 1.58 -2.60
N PRO A 440 5.64 1.46 -2.18
CA PRO A 440 6.05 1.85 -0.85
C PRO A 440 5.83 3.35 -0.61
N PRO A 441 5.35 3.76 0.59
CA PRO A 441 4.85 5.11 0.82
C PRO A 441 5.91 6.23 0.67
N GLU A 442 7.18 5.93 0.92
CA GLU A 442 8.27 6.92 0.82
C GLU A 442 9.11 6.78 -0.47
N ARG A 443 8.68 5.93 -1.41
CA ARG A 443 9.41 5.69 -2.65
C ARG A 443 9.23 6.83 -3.62
N HIS A 444 10.34 7.40 -4.09
CA HIS A 444 10.36 8.50 -5.04
C HIS A 444 11.65 8.53 -5.85
N ILE A 445 11.65 9.31 -6.94
CA ILE A 445 12.85 9.53 -7.75
C ILE A 445 13.43 10.93 -7.52
N ARG A 446 14.75 11.03 -7.65
CA ARG A 446 15.49 12.29 -7.61
C ARG A 446 16.43 12.38 -8.81
N ILE A 447 16.66 13.59 -9.29
CA ILE A 447 17.68 13.86 -10.30
C ILE A 447 19.04 14.11 -9.63
N THR A 448 20.14 13.82 -10.32
CA THR A 448 21.48 14.27 -9.90
C THR A 448 21.47 15.77 -9.60
N ARG A 449 21.88 16.15 -8.39
CA ARG A 449 21.93 17.57 -7.99
C ARG A 449 22.90 18.34 -8.89
N GLY A 450 22.43 19.48 -9.41
CA GLY A 450 23.29 20.52 -9.97
C GLY A 450 24.11 21.24 -8.89
N THR A 451 24.93 22.19 -9.31
CA THR A 451 25.73 23.06 -8.43
C THR A 451 24.91 23.62 -7.27
N THR A 452 25.49 23.67 -6.07
CA THR A 452 24.90 24.30 -4.88
C THR A 452 24.54 25.75 -5.19
N CYS A 453 23.26 26.09 -5.15
CA CYS A 453 22.77 27.47 -5.25
C CYS A 453 22.31 27.94 -3.87
N THR A 454 22.63 29.17 -3.49
CA THR A 454 22.10 29.80 -2.27
C THR A 454 20.60 29.97 -2.43
N GLU A 455 19.82 29.53 -1.43
CA GLU A 455 18.35 29.45 -1.44
C GLU A 455 17.61 30.81 -1.55
N SER A 456 18.25 31.88 -2.03
CA SER A 456 17.80 33.25 -1.77
C SER A 456 17.50 34.13 -2.97
N GLU A 457 17.20 33.63 -4.17
CA GLU A 457 16.63 34.51 -5.20
C GLU A 457 15.53 33.78 -6.00
N ASP A 458 14.29 33.95 -5.57
CA ASP A 458 13.13 33.82 -6.47
C ASP A 458 13.32 34.85 -7.59
N TYR A 459 13.77 34.41 -8.76
CA TYR A 459 13.88 35.26 -9.94
C TYR A 459 12.77 34.94 -10.93
N THR A 460 12.44 35.91 -11.79
CA THR A 460 11.54 35.69 -12.91
C THR A 460 12.33 35.52 -14.19
N TYR A 461 11.90 34.60 -15.05
CA TYR A 461 12.40 34.48 -16.41
C TYR A 461 11.25 34.53 -17.40
N THR A 462 11.57 34.93 -18.63
CA THR A 462 10.57 35.12 -19.69
C THR A 462 10.74 34.05 -20.75
N ILE A 463 9.64 33.41 -21.13
CA ILE A 463 9.54 32.54 -22.29
C ILE A 463 9.00 33.38 -23.45
N PRO A 464 9.79 33.57 -24.52
CA PRO A 464 9.37 34.32 -25.68
C PRO A 464 8.12 33.76 -26.35
N SER A 465 7.24 34.64 -26.83
CA SER A 465 5.95 34.26 -27.42
C SER A 465 6.09 33.40 -28.69
N ASP A 466 7.20 33.53 -29.41
CA ASP A 466 7.53 32.72 -30.59
C ASP A 466 7.82 31.25 -30.29
N HIS A 467 8.05 30.91 -29.02
CA HIS A 467 8.40 29.58 -28.53
C HIS A 467 7.52 29.12 -27.35
N TYR A 468 6.34 29.71 -27.23
CA TYR A 468 5.40 29.42 -26.15
C TYR A 468 4.10 28.83 -26.69
N ASP A 469 3.82 27.58 -26.34
CA ASP A 469 2.52 26.92 -26.53
C ASP A 469 1.63 27.18 -25.31
N SER A 470 0.71 28.14 -25.43
CA SER A 470 -0.22 28.49 -24.35
C SER A 470 -1.25 27.39 -24.05
N GLU A 471 -1.51 26.48 -25.00
CA GLU A 471 -2.45 25.38 -24.82
C GLU A 471 -1.82 24.14 -24.19
N MET A 472 -0.48 24.08 -24.13
CA MET A 472 0.28 22.96 -23.56
C MET A 472 0.00 21.62 -24.25
N LYS A 473 -0.41 21.65 -25.53
CA LYS A 473 -0.80 20.46 -26.31
C LYS A 473 0.30 19.96 -27.25
N GLY A 474 1.52 20.46 -27.10
CA GLY A 474 2.66 20.08 -27.95
C GLY A 474 2.50 20.57 -29.38
N ARG A 475 1.76 21.66 -29.60
CA ARG A 475 1.49 22.20 -30.94
C ARG A 475 2.57 23.21 -31.31
N THR A 476 3.53 22.79 -32.13
CA THR A 476 4.66 23.65 -32.57
C THR A 476 4.26 24.81 -33.49
N ASN A 477 3.05 24.78 -34.05
CA ASN A 477 2.56 25.81 -34.98
C ASN A 477 1.77 26.94 -34.32
N LEU A 478 1.44 26.82 -33.03
CA LEU A 478 0.73 27.85 -32.27
C LEU A 478 1.76 28.67 -31.49
N LYS A 479 1.89 29.95 -31.86
CA LYS A 479 2.72 30.91 -31.13
C LYS A 479 1.87 31.62 -30.08
N GLY A 480 2.46 31.85 -28.91
CA GLY A 480 1.86 32.67 -27.87
C GLY A 480 1.58 34.07 -28.39
N LEU A 481 0.46 34.64 -27.95
CA LEU A 481 0.10 36.03 -28.26
C LEU A 481 1.04 37.03 -27.58
N GLN A 482 1.60 36.65 -26.43
CA GLN A 482 2.52 37.45 -25.61
C GLN A 482 3.55 36.56 -24.92
N ASP A 483 4.64 37.17 -24.48
CA ASP A 483 5.67 36.52 -23.69
C ASP A 483 5.11 36.02 -22.36
N LYS A 484 5.56 34.83 -21.94
CA LYS A 484 5.16 34.23 -20.67
C LYS A 484 6.22 34.52 -19.61
N VAL A 485 5.86 35.27 -18.59
CA VAL A 485 6.71 35.48 -17.40
C VAL A 485 6.46 34.35 -16.40
N VAL A 486 7.53 33.68 -15.97
CA VAL A 486 7.50 32.58 -14.99
C VAL A 486 8.32 32.98 -13.77
N ARG A 487 7.75 32.80 -12.58
CA ARG A 487 8.47 32.95 -11.30
C ARG A 487 9.12 31.62 -10.95
N TYR A 488 10.44 31.62 -10.75
CA TYR A 488 11.19 30.42 -10.43
C TYR A 488 10.95 29.99 -8.97
N ASN A 489 10.59 28.71 -8.76
CA ASN A 489 10.39 28.14 -7.43
C ASN A 489 11.50 27.14 -7.08
N VAL A 490 12.51 27.60 -6.34
CA VAL A 490 13.67 26.78 -5.96
C VAL A 490 13.26 25.61 -5.05
N ARG A 491 12.25 25.78 -4.19
CA ARG A 491 11.79 24.71 -3.28
C ARG A 491 11.18 23.55 -4.04
N GLN A 492 10.49 23.83 -5.15
CA GLN A 492 9.79 22.82 -5.93
C GLN A 492 10.67 22.23 -7.05
N TRP A 493 11.52 23.03 -7.69
CA TRP A 493 12.27 22.61 -8.88
C TRP A 493 13.77 22.40 -8.62
N GLY A 494 14.22 22.69 -7.40
CA GLY A 494 15.62 22.62 -7.01
C GLY A 494 16.48 23.70 -7.67
N CYS A 495 17.80 23.54 -7.53
CA CYS A 495 18.76 24.39 -8.22
C CYS A 495 18.80 24.05 -9.72
N PRO A 496 18.73 25.04 -10.64
CA PRO A 496 18.90 24.79 -12.05
C PRO A 496 20.25 24.14 -12.38
N ILE A 497 20.22 23.07 -13.17
CA ILE A 497 21.41 22.40 -13.69
C ILE A 497 21.96 23.26 -14.82
N ARG A 498 23.22 23.68 -14.72
CA ARG A 498 23.85 24.55 -15.73
C ARG A 498 24.39 23.72 -16.88
N VAL A 499 23.93 24.00 -18.10
CA VAL A 499 24.36 23.31 -19.32
C VAL A 499 24.77 24.35 -20.36
N LEU A 500 25.88 24.10 -21.05
CA LEU A 500 26.30 24.96 -22.16
C LEU A 500 25.36 24.76 -23.36
N HIS A 501 25.09 25.85 -24.07
CA HIS A 501 24.19 25.83 -25.25
C HIS A 501 24.56 24.76 -26.30
N ASN A 502 25.85 24.49 -26.50
CA ASN A 502 26.37 23.50 -27.44
C ASN A 502 26.49 22.08 -26.87
N GLU A 503 26.11 21.86 -25.60
CA GLU A 503 26.16 20.55 -24.95
C GLU A 503 24.76 19.94 -24.85
N ASN A 504 24.62 18.72 -25.39
CA ASN A 504 23.40 17.94 -25.23
C ASN A 504 23.28 17.45 -23.78
N TYR A 505 22.05 17.38 -23.27
CA TYR A 505 21.78 17.01 -21.88
C TYR A 505 20.92 15.76 -21.78
N LYS A 506 21.25 14.89 -20.83
CA LYS A 506 20.42 13.75 -20.45
C LYS A 506 20.35 13.67 -18.93
N PRO A 507 19.15 13.77 -18.34
CA PRO A 507 19.00 13.66 -16.90
C PRO A 507 19.33 12.24 -16.43
N VAL A 508 19.90 12.15 -15.23
CA VAL A 508 20.17 10.88 -14.55
C VAL A 508 19.29 10.83 -13.32
N LEU A 509 18.44 9.80 -13.27
CA LEU A 509 17.45 9.60 -12.22
C LEU A 509 17.93 8.52 -11.25
N PHE A 510 17.62 8.72 -9.97
CA PHE A 510 17.93 7.81 -8.87
C PHE A 510 16.67 7.52 -8.06
N LEU A 511 16.47 6.26 -7.70
CA LEU A 511 15.37 5.79 -6.87
C LEU A 511 15.76 5.87 -5.39
N TYR A 512 14.89 6.44 -4.57
CA TYR A 512 15.05 6.57 -3.13
C TYR A 512 13.84 6.04 -2.40
N ASP A 513 14.08 5.35 -1.29
CA ASP A 513 13.10 5.08 -0.25
C ASP A 513 13.43 5.99 0.95
N GLY A 514 12.63 7.04 1.14
CA GLY A 514 12.88 8.07 2.15
C GLY A 514 14.21 8.81 1.94
N SER A 515 15.21 8.56 2.79
CA SER A 515 16.56 9.12 2.65
C SER A 515 17.56 8.18 1.97
N THR A 516 17.20 6.90 1.83
CA THR A 516 18.12 5.85 1.38
C THR A 516 18.14 5.80 -0.15
N LEU A 517 19.34 5.82 -0.72
CA LEU A 517 19.53 5.61 -2.17
C LEU A 517 19.44 4.11 -2.46
N ASN A 518 18.50 3.72 -3.31
CA ASN A 518 18.32 2.32 -3.71
C ASN A 518 19.17 2.01 -4.95
N GLU A 519 18.88 2.68 -6.06
CA GLU A 519 19.55 2.43 -7.34
C GLU A 519 19.49 3.63 -8.29
N ARG A 520 20.27 3.56 -9.38
CA ARG A 520 20.11 4.43 -10.54
C ARG A 520 19.01 3.87 -11.44
N VAL A 521 18.06 4.72 -11.84
CA VAL A 521 16.94 4.34 -12.71
C VAL A 521 17.47 4.10 -14.12
N GLY A 522 17.60 2.83 -14.50
CA GLY A 522 18.17 2.36 -15.76
C GLY A 522 17.16 2.09 -16.88
N VAL A 523 15.91 2.51 -16.71
CA VAL A 523 14.78 2.21 -17.60
C VAL A 523 14.31 3.44 -18.38
N ASP A 524 13.35 3.23 -19.26
CA ASP A 524 12.77 4.26 -20.12
C ASP A 524 11.94 5.27 -19.30
N PHE A 525 12.20 6.54 -19.55
CA PHE A 525 11.48 7.68 -18.99
C PHE A 525 11.32 8.77 -20.05
N VAL A 526 10.36 9.66 -19.84
CA VAL A 526 10.12 10.82 -20.71
C VAL A 526 10.26 12.11 -19.92
N VAL A 527 10.56 13.19 -20.63
CA VAL A 527 10.62 14.54 -20.06
C VAL A 527 9.63 15.45 -20.75
N ARG A 528 8.95 16.28 -19.98
CA ARG A 528 7.99 17.28 -20.47
C ARG A 528 8.32 18.64 -19.90
N GLU A 529 8.33 19.67 -20.74
CA GLU A 529 8.46 21.06 -20.26
C GLU A 529 7.09 21.55 -19.75
N ILE A 530 7.04 21.99 -18.50
CA ILE A 530 5.77 22.24 -17.79
C ILE A 530 5.18 23.64 -18.05
N HIS A 531 5.94 24.53 -18.68
CA HIS A 531 5.56 25.90 -19.00
C HIS A 531 5.31 26.13 -20.49
N GLY A 532 5.22 25.06 -21.29
CA GLY A 532 4.81 25.12 -22.69
C GLY A 532 5.91 25.64 -23.62
N ARG A 533 7.16 25.57 -23.20
CA ARG A 533 8.28 25.99 -24.03
C ARG A 533 8.56 24.99 -25.14
N THR A 534 8.80 25.46 -26.35
CA THR A 534 8.99 24.61 -27.54
C THR A 534 10.37 24.74 -28.20
N ASP A 535 11.30 25.48 -27.61
CA ASP A 535 12.65 25.76 -28.15
C ASP A 535 13.72 24.70 -27.74
N PHE A 536 13.33 23.42 -27.70
CA PHE A 536 14.24 22.29 -27.51
C PHE A 536 13.83 21.10 -28.41
N SER A 537 14.77 20.19 -28.65
CA SER A 537 14.56 18.99 -29.47
C SER A 537 15.32 17.78 -28.92
N TYR A 538 15.27 16.67 -29.65
CA TYR A 538 15.98 15.44 -29.31
C TYR A 538 17.03 15.13 -30.39
N THR A 539 18.17 14.57 -29.99
CA THR A 539 19.30 14.33 -30.90
C THR A 539 19.13 13.13 -31.83
N ALA A 540 18.27 12.17 -31.46
CA ALA A 540 18.09 10.93 -32.21
C ALA A 540 16.69 10.82 -32.82
N THR A 541 16.60 10.16 -33.96
CA THR A 541 15.36 9.79 -34.62
C THR A 541 14.98 8.34 -34.35
N ALA A 542 13.76 7.95 -34.73
CA ALA A 542 13.29 6.57 -34.62
C ALA A 542 14.20 5.57 -35.38
N ASP A 543 14.78 5.99 -36.50
CA ASP A 543 15.71 5.18 -37.30
C ASP A 543 17.06 5.03 -36.60
N ASP A 544 17.61 6.12 -36.03
CA ASP A 544 18.91 6.11 -35.34
C ASP A 544 18.94 5.14 -34.16
N VAL A 545 17.81 4.98 -33.47
CA VAL A 545 17.67 4.05 -32.34
C VAL A 545 17.20 2.65 -32.74
N GLY A 546 16.83 2.43 -34.00
CA GLY A 546 16.40 1.13 -34.53
C GLY A 546 15.00 0.71 -34.13
N CYS A 547 14.05 1.64 -34.00
CA CYS A 547 12.65 1.30 -33.73
C CYS A 547 12.07 0.40 -34.84
N ARG A 548 11.25 -0.59 -34.47
CA ARG A 548 10.53 -1.46 -35.44
C ARG A 548 9.23 -0.85 -35.93
N ARG A 549 8.62 0.00 -35.10
CA ARG A 549 7.38 0.75 -35.39
C ARG A 549 7.54 2.21 -34.98
N ALA A 550 6.62 3.05 -35.41
CA ALA A 550 6.61 4.45 -35.02
C ALA A 550 6.62 4.59 -33.48
N PRO A 551 7.58 5.33 -32.89
CA PRO A 551 7.56 5.62 -31.46
C PRO A 551 6.47 6.64 -31.15
N GLN A 552 5.90 6.55 -29.94
CA GLN A 552 4.97 7.56 -29.45
C GLN A 552 5.68 8.91 -29.24
N THR A 553 4.97 10.00 -29.51
CA THR A 553 5.46 11.37 -29.28
C THR A 553 4.54 12.13 -28.32
N TRP A 554 5.07 13.15 -27.64
CA TRP A 554 4.28 14.04 -26.79
C TRP A 554 3.11 14.68 -27.54
N GLN A 555 3.28 15.01 -28.81
CA GLN A 555 2.21 15.59 -29.62
C GLN A 555 1.01 14.63 -29.77
N GLU A 556 1.27 13.34 -30.00
CA GLU A 556 0.23 12.31 -30.10
C GLU A 556 -0.42 12.03 -28.75
N ILE A 557 0.38 11.93 -27.68
CA ILE A 557 -0.09 11.65 -26.33
C ILE A 557 -0.95 12.81 -25.80
N LEU A 558 -0.51 14.06 -25.98
CA LEU A 558 -1.23 15.25 -25.53
C LEU A 558 -2.47 15.55 -26.36
N ALA A 559 -2.52 15.15 -27.63
CA ALA A 559 -3.71 15.32 -28.46
C ALA A 559 -4.92 14.55 -27.92
N ASN A 560 -4.67 13.41 -27.26
CA ASN A 560 -5.70 12.51 -26.74
C ASN A 560 -5.93 12.65 -25.22
N ALA A 561 -5.17 13.49 -24.52
CA ALA A 561 -5.26 13.65 -23.08
C ALA A 561 -6.24 14.76 -22.68
N GLU A 562 -7.09 14.47 -21.69
CA GLU A 562 -7.92 15.48 -21.01
C GLU A 562 -7.06 16.40 -20.14
N ASP A 563 -6.09 15.81 -19.41
CA ASP A 563 -5.14 16.51 -18.55
C ASP A 563 -3.69 16.32 -19.08
N PRO A 564 -3.05 17.40 -19.59
CA PRO A 564 -1.66 17.37 -20.03
C PRO A 564 -0.65 16.90 -18.98
N TYR A 565 -0.95 17.07 -17.69
CA TYR A 565 -0.07 16.70 -16.58
C TYR A 565 -0.14 15.21 -16.23
N LYS A 566 -1.11 14.47 -16.77
CA LYS A 566 -1.28 13.01 -16.55
C LYS A 566 -1.31 12.21 -17.85
N ALA A 567 -0.83 12.80 -18.94
CA ALA A 567 -1.04 12.30 -20.28
C ALA A 567 -0.23 11.05 -20.62
N TRP A 568 1.04 10.96 -20.20
CA TRP A 568 1.92 9.83 -20.52
C TRP A 568 2.24 9.02 -19.27
N THR A 569 1.79 7.77 -19.22
CA THR A 569 1.91 6.89 -18.06
C THR A 569 2.49 5.53 -18.45
N PRO A 570 2.97 4.71 -17.48
CA PRO A 570 3.39 3.35 -17.77
C PRO A 570 2.31 2.47 -18.42
N GLN A 571 1.02 2.78 -18.19
CA GLN A 571 -0.10 2.00 -18.71
C GLN A 571 -0.39 2.26 -20.20
N ASN A 572 -0.10 3.47 -20.71
CA ASN A 572 -0.33 3.84 -22.10
C ASN A 572 0.94 3.87 -22.97
N TYR A 573 2.11 3.66 -22.35
CA TYR A 573 3.37 3.53 -23.07
C TYR A 573 3.46 2.22 -23.86
N GLN A 574 3.96 2.31 -25.09
CA GLN A 574 4.17 1.18 -25.98
C GLN A 574 5.59 1.19 -26.54
N ASN A 575 6.38 0.17 -26.20
CA ASN A 575 7.77 0.03 -26.60
C ASN A 575 7.97 -0.15 -28.13
N CYS A 576 8.56 0.84 -28.82
CA CYS A 576 8.74 0.82 -30.29
C CYS A 576 9.60 -0.36 -30.81
N PHE A 577 10.33 -1.06 -29.94
CA PHE A 577 11.15 -2.22 -30.30
C PHE A 577 10.35 -3.53 -30.35
N GLU A 578 9.13 -3.54 -29.80
CA GLU A 578 8.28 -4.72 -29.70
C GLU A 578 7.11 -4.69 -30.69
N GLY A 579 6.78 -5.85 -31.27
CA GLY A 579 5.68 -6.04 -32.23
C GLY A 579 6.12 -6.26 -33.68
N SER A 580 5.18 -6.73 -34.50
CA SER A 580 5.36 -6.91 -35.96
C SER A 580 4.87 -5.68 -36.71
N GLY A 581 5.80 -4.84 -37.18
CA GLY A 581 5.54 -3.67 -37.99
C GLY A 581 6.79 -3.30 -38.79
N SER A 582 6.60 -2.61 -39.92
CA SER A 582 7.69 -1.98 -40.67
C SER A 582 7.63 -0.48 -40.46
N LEU A 583 8.75 0.11 -40.04
CA LEU A 583 8.87 1.55 -39.87
C LEU A 583 8.76 2.23 -41.25
N SER A 584 7.75 3.07 -41.43
CA SER A 584 7.62 3.85 -42.66
C SER A 584 8.73 4.90 -42.78
N SER A 585 9.06 5.32 -43.99
CA SER A 585 10.09 6.36 -44.22
C SER A 585 9.76 7.71 -43.58
N SER A 586 8.47 8.01 -43.35
CA SER A 586 8.04 9.20 -42.61
C SER A 586 8.20 9.03 -41.10
N SER A 587 7.82 7.87 -40.56
CA SER A 587 7.97 7.56 -39.13
C SER A 587 9.43 7.42 -38.70
N ALA A 588 10.31 6.99 -39.61
CA ALA A 588 11.75 6.88 -39.39
C ALA A 588 12.40 8.21 -38.95
N LYS A 589 11.90 9.33 -39.47
CA LYS A 589 12.44 10.68 -39.19
C LYS A 589 11.86 11.32 -37.93
N LEU A 590 10.91 10.67 -37.24
CA LEU A 590 10.32 11.23 -36.03
C LEU A 590 11.39 11.31 -34.93
N PRO A 591 11.40 12.39 -34.12
CA PRO A 591 12.33 12.50 -33.00
C PRO A 591 12.02 11.42 -31.96
N TYR A 592 13.05 10.76 -31.45
CA TYR A 592 12.91 9.77 -30.40
C TYR A 592 12.96 10.46 -29.03
N GLN A 593 11.79 10.63 -28.42
CA GLN A 593 11.58 11.43 -27.20
C GLN A 593 11.73 10.62 -25.90
N ILE A 594 11.94 9.31 -26.01
CA ILE A 594 12.15 8.43 -24.85
C ILE A 594 13.63 8.48 -24.48
N LEU A 595 13.90 8.74 -23.21
CA LEU A 595 15.23 8.82 -22.64
C LEU A 595 15.48 7.58 -21.78
N ASN A 596 16.72 7.11 -21.80
CA ASN A 596 17.15 5.99 -20.98
C ASN A 596 18.56 6.29 -20.44
N SER A 597 18.77 6.04 -19.14
CA SER A 597 20.05 6.32 -18.50
C SER A 597 21.15 5.30 -18.84
N SER A 598 20.77 4.11 -19.32
CA SER A 598 21.62 2.96 -19.63
C SER A 598 21.99 2.86 -21.11
N ASN A 599 21.12 3.32 -22.02
CA ASN A 599 21.37 3.30 -23.47
C ASN A 599 21.68 4.72 -24.01
N GLY A 600 22.62 4.80 -24.95
CA GLY A 600 23.19 6.04 -25.48
C GLY A 600 22.38 6.73 -26.59
N GLY A 601 21.09 6.41 -26.77
CA GLY A 601 20.33 6.77 -27.96
C GLY A 601 20.02 8.27 -28.09
N SER A 602 19.21 8.83 -27.19
CA SER A 602 18.66 10.19 -27.32
C SER A 602 19.07 11.12 -26.17
N TYR A 603 19.32 12.38 -26.49
CA TYR A 603 19.63 13.47 -25.57
C TYR A 603 18.76 14.68 -25.90
N ILE A 604 18.55 15.55 -24.90
CA ILE A 604 17.92 16.86 -25.09
C ILE A 604 18.93 17.78 -25.76
N GLN A 605 18.49 18.44 -26.83
CA GLN A 605 19.24 19.43 -27.58
C GLN A 605 18.55 20.79 -27.47
N TRP A 606 19.33 21.86 -27.31
CA TRP A 606 18.82 23.20 -27.04
C TRP A 606 18.68 24.03 -28.33
N GLY A 607 17.63 24.84 -28.42
CA GLY A 607 17.49 25.90 -29.42
C GLY A 607 18.51 27.02 -29.22
N THR A 608 18.59 28.00 -30.12
CA THR A 608 19.68 29.01 -30.19
C THR A 608 19.74 30.05 -29.06
N ARG A 609 18.92 29.95 -28.01
CA ARG A 609 18.79 30.98 -26.97
C ARG A 609 19.16 30.46 -25.58
N ASN A 610 19.62 31.37 -24.73
CA ASN A 610 19.80 31.11 -23.32
C ASN A 610 18.43 31.14 -22.61
N GLY A 611 18.23 30.28 -21.62
CA GLY A 611 16.96 30.20 -20.92
C GLY A 611 16.94 29.16 -19.80
N VAL A 612 15.89 29.24 -18.99
CA VAL A 612 15.60 28.27 -17.92
C VAL A 612 14.45 27.39 -18.36
N TYR A 613 14.68 26.09 -18.40
CA TYR A 613 13.72 25.06 -18.77
C TYR A 613 13.32 24.31 -17.52
N VAL A 614 12.02 24.10 -17.31
CA VAL A 614 11.55 23.30 -16.17
C VAL A 614 10.87 22.06 -16.72
N PHE A 615 11.46 20.91 -16.39
CA PHE A 615 11.01 19.63 -16.88
C PHE A 615 10.40 18.80 -15.76
N GLU A 616 9.38 18.04 -16.12
CA GLU A 616 8.88 16.89 -15.38
C GLU A 616 9.42 15.63 -16.06
N ALA A 617 10.16 14.81 -15.31
CA ALA A 617 10.55 13.47 -15.75
C ALA A 617 9.60 12.43 -15.16
N THR A 618 9.12 11.51 -16.01
CA THR A 618 8.20 10.43 -15.64
C THR A 618 8.76 9.10 -16.12
N VAL A 619 8.92 8.13 -15.22
CA VAL A 619 9.27 6.75 -15.59
C VAL A 619 8.07 6.07 -16.22
N ILE A 620 8.25 5.43 -17.38
CA ILE A 620 7.15 4.84 -18.17
C ILE A 620 7.30 3.33 -18.37
N ALA A 621 8.35 2.72 -17.84
CA ALA A 621 8.51 1.27 -17.85
C ALA A 621 7.51 0.59 -16.92
N LYS A 622 6.57 -0.17 -17.49
CA LYS A 622 5.45 -0.82 -16.79
C LYS A 622 5.91 -1.78 -15.68
N ASP A 623 6.99 -2.51 -15.90
CA ASP A 623 7.47 -3.55 -14.98
C ASP A 623 8.55 -3.03 -14.01
N TYR A 624 8.70 -1.70 -13.90
CA TYR A 624 9.73 -1.10 -13.06
C TYR A 624 9.28 -0.90 -11.61
N SER A 625 8.07 -0.36 -11.42
CA SER A 625 7.50 -0.02 -10.11
C SER A 625 5.99 0.18 -10.20
N PHE A 626 5.25 -0.12 -9.12
CA PHE A 626 3.86 0.27 -8.92
C PHE A 626 3.70 1.78 -8.64
N CYS A 627 4.78 2.46 -8.28
CA CYS A 627 4.76 3.89 -7.99
C CYS A 627 4.66 4.73 -9.26
N ASN A 628 3.91 5.84 -9.18
CA ASN A 628 3.97 6.88 -10.18
C ASN A 628 5.23 7.73 -9.94
N LEU A 629 6.35 7.30 -10.52
CA LEU A 629 7.65 7.93 -10.30
C LEU A 629 7.82 9.16 -11.20
N THR A 630 7.59 10.34 -10.62
CA THR A 630 7.78 11.63 -11.27
C THR A 630 8.72 12.54 -10.48
N VAL A 631 9.46 13.41 -11.18
CA VAL A 631 10.29 14.45 -10.55
C VAL A 631 10.35 15.71 -11.40
N LEU A 632 10.30 16.86 -10.73
CA LEU A 632 10.53 18.17 -11.35
C LEU A 632 11.99 18.58 -11.21
N PHE A 633 12.56 19.13 -12.27
CA PHE A 633 13.90 19.68 -12.27
C PHE A 633 14.02 20.83 -13.27
N ALA A 634 14.99 21.71 -13.05
CA ALA A 634 15.27 22.79 -13.99
C ALA A 634 16.66 22.67 -14.62
N VAL A 635 16.77 23.18 -15.85
CA VAL A 635 18.03 23.31 -16.58
C VAL A 635 18.19 24.76 -17.02
N GLN A 636 19.32 25.36 -16.68
CA GLN A 636 19.70 26.69 -17.14
C GLN A 636 20.72 26.56 -18.27
N VAL A 637 20.27 26.87 -19.48
CA VAL A 637 21.11 26.88 -20.67
C VAL A 637 21.75 28.25 -20.82
N TYR A 638 23.07 28.27 -20.93
CA TYR A 638 23.83 29.50 -21.10
C TYR A 638 24.88 29.36 -22.21
N SER A 639 25.12 30.47 -22.88
CA SER A 639 26.16 30.60 -23.88
C SER A 639 27.31 31.40 -23.28
N VAL A 640 28.54 30.95 -23.46
CA VAL A 640 29.71 31.79 -23.20
C VAL A 640 29.80 32.78 -24.36
N GLN A 641 29.71 34.08 -24.08
CA GLN A 641 30.01 35.10 -25.10
C GLN A 641 31.40 34.80 -25.68
N ASN A 642 31.48 34.66 -27.00
CA ASN A 642 32.71 34.32 -27.71
C ASN A 642 33.83 35.32 -27.40
N LEU A 643 34.68 34.99 -26.41
CA LEU A 643 35.90 35.74 -26.08
C LEU A 643 36.82 35.88 -27.32
N SER A 644 36.69 34.98 -28.30
CA SER A 644 37.38 35.01 -29.59
C SER A 644 37.04 36.24 -30.43
N TYR A 645 35.80 36.74 -30.40
CA TYR A 645 35.40 37.93 -31.15
C TYR A 645 35.99 39.20 -30.54
N ILE A 646 36.02 39.28 -29.21
CA ILE A 646 36.67 40.38 -28.48
C ILE A 646 38.19 40.37 -28.72
N ALA A 647 38.82 39.19 -28.72
CA ALA A 647 40.24 39.04 -29.04
C ALA A 647 40.55 39.45 -30.49
N TYR A 648 39.69 39.12 -31.46
CA TYR A 648 39.85 39.53 -32.85
C TYR A 648 39.74 41.06 -33.01
N ILE A 649 38.76 41.70 -32.36
CA ILE A 649 38.63 43.17 -32.36
C ILE A 649 39.88 43.81 -31.74
N LEU A 650 40.35 43.31 -30.60
CA LEU A 650 41.55 43.81 -29.94
C LEU A 650 42.80 43.68 -30.83
N PHE A 651 42.94 42.56 -31.56
CA PHE A 651 44.04 42.34 -32.50
C PHE A 651 44.00 43.33 -33.67
N VAL A 652 42.84 43.54 -34.29
CA VAL A 652 42.67 44.49 -35.40
C VAL A 652 42.97 45.94 -34.96
N VAL A 653 42.46 46.35 -33.79
CA VAL A 653 42.73 47.69 -33.22
C VAL A 653 44.23 47.88 -32.94
N THR A 654 44.91 46.85 -32.42
CA THR A 654 46.36 46.90 -32.15
C THR A 654 47.17 47.01 -33.45
N CYS A 655 46.79 46.29 -34.51
CA CYS A 655 47.43 46.39 -35.82
C CYS A 655 47.24 47.76 -36.49
N MET A 656 46.03 48.33 -36.39
CA MET A 656 45.74 49.66 -36.96
C MET A 656 46.50 50.77 -36.23
N THR A 657 46.54 50.72 -34.89
CA THR A 657 47.27 51.71 -34.09
C THR A 657 48.78 51.64 -34.33
N SER A 658 49.36 50.44 -34.38
CA SER A 658 50.78 50.27 -34.71
C SER A 658 51.11 50.71 -36.14
N GLY A 659 50.25 50.44 -37.12
CA GLY A 659 50.40 50.94 -38.50
C GLY A 659 50.40 52.48 -38.58
N VAL A 660 49.51 53.15 -37.83
CA VAL A 660 49.46 54.62 -37.76
C VAL A 660 50.72 55.18 -37.10
N VAL A 661 51.20 54.56 -36.01
CA VAL A 661 52.44 54.98 -35.33
C VAL A 661 53.65 54.83 -36.26
N LEU A 662 53.76 53.73 -36.99
CA LEU A 662 54.83 53.51 -37.97
C LEU A 662 54.77 54.54 -39.12
N PHE A 663 53.56 54.87 -39.60
CA PHE A 663 53.38 55.88 -40.64
C PHE A 663 53.77 57.28 -40.17
N LEU A 664 53.35 57.68 -38.96
CA LEU A 664 53.72 58.95 -38.35
C LEU A 664 55.24 59.03 -38.10
N SER A 665 55.86 57.94 -37.65
CA SER A 665 57.31 57.83 -37.46
C SER A 665 58.06 57.99 -38.79
N PHE A 666 57.57 57.37 -39.87
CA PHE A 666 58.13 57.53 -41.22
C PHE A 666 58.03 58.97 -41.73
N LEU A 667 56.89 59.64 -41.53
CA LEU A 667 56.73 61.05 -41.88
C LEU A 667 57.66 61.96 -41.08
N PHE A 668 57.85 61.67 -39.79
CA PHE A 668 58.79 62.40 -38.94
C PHE A 668 60.24 62.20 -39.39
N TYR A 669 60.63 60.97 -39.71
CA TYR A 669 61.94 60.63 -40.26
C TYR A 669 62.22 61.35 -41.59
N LYS A 670 61.24 61.36 -42.51
CA LYS A 670 61.35 62.07 -43.79
C LYS A 670 61.50 63.58 -43.62
N ARG A 671 60.80 64.17 -42.63
CA ARG A 671 60.94 65.60 -42.28
C ARG A 671 62.35 65.91 -41.75
N LEU A 672 62.91 65.04 -40.90
CA LEU A 672 64.25 65.19 -40.34
C LEU A 672 65.35 65.16 -41.42
N LEU A 673 65.24 64.25 -42.40
CA LEU A 673 66.14 64.18 -43.55
C LEU A 673 66.07 65.42 -44.46
N TYR A 674 64.87 65.99 -44.64
CA TYR A 674 64.70 67.22 -45.41
C TYR A 674 65.31 68.44 -44.69
N THR A 675 65.22 68.52 -43.35
CA THR A 675 65.88 69.57 -42.56
C THR A 675 67.39 69.37 -42.44
N GLY A 676 67.90 68.14 -42.47
CA GLY A 676 69.34 67.85 -42.46
C GLY A 676 70.08 68.30 -43.73
N ASN A 677 69.44 68.20 -44.90
CA ASN A 677 70.01 68.67 -46.17
C ASN A 677 70.12 70.20 -46.31
N LEU A 678 69.38 70.97 -45.51
CA LEU A 678 69.50 72.44 -45.47
C LEU A 678 70.65 72.93 -44.57
N LEU A 679 71.07 72.14 -43.57
CA LEU A 679 72.22 72.46 -42.71
C LEU A 679 73.56 72.13 -43.38
N PHE A 680 73.62 71.10 -44.23
CA PHE A 680 74.85 70.72 -44.95
C PHE A 680 75.22 71.69 -46.10
N LYS A 681 74.24 72.43 -46.66
CA LYS A 681 74.48 73.45 -47.70
C LYS A 681 74.99 74.80 -47.19
N ARG A 682 74.97 75.05 -45.87
CA ARG A 682 75.43 76.32 -45.27
C ARG A 682 76.88 76.27 -44.77
N GLN A 683 77.46 75.08 -44.57
CA GLN A 683 78.86 74.91 -44.15
C GLN A 683 79.87 74.81 -45.31
N THR A 684 79.44 74.43 -46.52
CA THR A 684 80.34 74.27 -47.69
C THR A 684 80.60 75.57 -48.48
N SER A 685 79.89 76.66 -48.20
CA SER A 685 80.12 77.97 -48.84
C SER A 685 81.13 78.88 -48.10
N LYS A 686 81.60 78.50 -46.90
CA LYS A 686 82.49 79.34 -46.07
C LYS A 686 83.97 78.95 -46.08
N THR A 687 84.36 77.88 -46.78
CA THR A 687 85.71 77.29 -46.66
C THR A 687 86.57 77.37 -47.95
N ILE A 688 86.11 78.05 -49.01
CA ILE A 688 86.84 78.15 -50.30
C ILE A 688 87.50 79.53 -50.52
N SER A 689 87.41 80.46 -49.56
CA SER A 689 87.99 81.82 -49.69
C SER A 689 89.25 82.10 -48.86
N SER A 690 89.95 81.11 -48.28
CA SER A 690 91.18 81.38 -47.51
C SER A 690 92.23 80.26 -47.58
N SER A 691 92.94 80.14 -48.71
CA SER A 691 94.34 79.66 -48.71
C SER A 691 95.05 79.94 -50.05
N LYS A 692 95.15 81.23 -50.40
CA LYS A 692 96.28 81.76 -51.16
C LYS A 692 97.24 82.40 -50.14
N SER A 693 98.53 82.12 -50.29
CA SER A 693 99.70 82.93 -49.87
C SER A 693 100.71 82.20 -48.97
N ASN A 694 101.94 82.13 -49.50
CA ASN A 694 103.26 82.05 -48.86
C ASN A 694 103.79 80.64 -48.51
N SER A 695 104.77 80.05 -49.21
CA SER A 695 106.12 80.45 -49.71
C SER A 695 107.26 80.19 -48.70
N GLY A 696 108.23 79.35 -49.11
CA GLY A 696 109.66 79.68 -49.01
C GLY A 696 110.51 78.98 -47.94
N GLN A 697 111.72 78.56 -48.40
CA GLN A 697 112.94 78.11 -47.69
C GLN A 697 112.91 76.65 -47.17
N LEU A 698 113.88 75.77 -47.47
CA LEU A 698 115.18 75.85 -48.15
C LEU A 698 115.49 74.49 -48.79
#